data_AF-A0A2E9QDP2-F1
#
_entry.id   AF-A0A2E9QDP2-F1
#
_cell.length_a   1.000
_cell.length_b   1.000
_cell.length_c   1.000
_cell.angle_alpha   90.00
_cell.angle_beta   90.00
_cell.angle_gamma   90.00
#
_symmetry.space_group_name_H-M   'P 1'
#
loop_
_entity.id
_entity.type
_entity.pdbx_description
1 polymer ?
#
loop_
_entity_poly.entity_id
_entity_poly.type
_entity_poly.pdbx_seq_one_letter_code
_entity_poly.pdbx_strand_id
1 'polypeptide(L)'
;MEVAKRKTGFSKKRLNRWVSFRALLFLTIGNLLSLSCSRENSETALLSNLLTSMARDNRLIVTGDYQPFMPGTLAGEANTNVSRYWNYRVRLREQFMTYGVADGDCIPVERIVSYFPGSSESSRAGYWGDATIKLGWYIGILATEIFMLRNPSLYGGFGDQTDLNNATKELYCSLIALERLDRFGEQRMWEVHPVSLNKLIGSEGYEWPDSPGFFVRDDVGAESGRALGFDFMQSDRVMAFDLNEPSESIRPAGQHNKEMSQDQVIHVLMGLSLVKRLVPGDIQYNGVGLKRYSQNQARKIMDWVSRGNEWLIKEPVTPKIQHFGPIPWFDPWHPADWDDLDVVQRGGDARPFSRGFVYADRFINDRTLPEPLLFDQVWHFLQSSAPAFQPIAQLNNSPADNLHMIMNLAAVGDGWGATTNHSLRQLASYEGFTLYPILNYVLHYSPGNLHPDLSRDARHILESAPYAGPEVGPDRPPALIAGWGSENRFIREAAQQNQPGDPYKEVKFNGLDYMLLHNLLYIAQPQFFASVQHFPRTPIPELPAPNWPVPPATEIPPLGYTSFGTPRGINIGRIDEAMQVDIFLNYTDPDGDTQKVFVGHDMPDVGYIEQDGSKFIFTGPIYGATTHRTSFNILLQDEQGLLNTINVPLEWPGKINHPPDVGAVTYLERIVVGGHVMGFPAWGTAEWNMTVYVVDKDDFPPSAGDFLVVGMENLLAYKTSMHTVKIITVWSILEPHGRGTVTIRGFDRFGSYQDKTFEVVW
;
A
#
# COMPACT_ATOMS: atom_id res chain seq x y z
N MET A 1 44.62 -3.93 -22.48
CA MET A 1 43.79 -3.51 -21.34
C MET A 1 44.41 -3.83 -19.97
N GLU A 2 45.31 -4.81 -19.85
CA GLU A 2 46.01 -5.10 -18.58
C GLU A 2 47.31 -4.29 -18.34
N VAL A 3 47.78 -3.52 -19.33
CA VAL A 3 48.96 -2.65 -19.19
C VAL A 3 48.61 -1.21 -18.75
N ALA A 4 47.32 -0.86 -18.67
CA ALA A 4 46.85 0.45 -18.22
C ALA A 4 46.51 0.52 -16.71
N LYS A 5 46.90 -0.49 -15.91
CA LYS A 5 46.63 -0.56 -14.46
C LYS A 5 47.81 -0.21 -13.55
N ARG A 6 48.98 0.20 -14.06
CA ARG A 6 50.19 0.35 -13.21
C ARG A 6 50.80 1.74 -13.03
N LYS A 7 50.28 2.83 -13.59
CA LYS A 7 50.86 4.17 -13.33
C LYS A 7 49.82 5.29 -13.43
N THR A 8 49.11 5.55 -12.33
CA THR A 8 48.66 6.90 -11.91
C THR A 8 47.87 6.77 -10.60
N GLY A 9 48.54 6.98 -9.47
CA GLY A 9 47.85 7.21 -8.20
C GLY A 9 47.15 8.56 -8.25
N PHE A 10 45.84 8.57 -8.50
CA PHE A 10 44.99 9.75 -8.35
C PHE A 10 43.64 9.35 -7.74
N SER A 11 43.28 10.00 -6.63
CA SER A 11 42.04 9.72 -5.90
C SER A 11 40.83 10.39 -6.55
N LYS A 12 39.71 9.66 -6.58
CA LYS A 12 38.44 9.97 -7.26
C LYS A 12 37.63 11.13 -6.66
N LYS A 13 38.19 11.94 -5.74
CA LYS A 13 37.44 12.92 -4.93
C LYS A 13 37.60 14.40 -5.31
N ARG A 14 38.23 14.74 -6.45
CA ARG A 14 38.35 16.14 -6.92
C ARG A 14 38.10 16.33 -8.42
N LEU A 15 37.03 15.73 -8.94
CA LEU A 15 36.50 16.07 -10.28
C LEU A 15 35.03 16.55 -10.28
N ASN A 16 34.38 16.64 -9.10
CA ASN A 16 32.98 17.10 -8.97
C ASN A 16 32.84 18.55 -8.46
N ARG A 17 33.83 19.42 -8.70
CA ARG A 17 33.76 20.85 -8.32
C ARG A 17 34.04 21.83 -9.45
N TRP A 18 33.88 21.42 -10.72
CA TRP A 18 34.12 22.29 -11.87
C TRP A 18 32.98 22.31 -12.92
N VAL A 19 31.76 21.86 -12.56
CA VAL A 19 30.59 21.90 -13.48
C VAL A 19 29.53 22.94 -13.08
N SER A 20 29.69 23.66 -11.97
CA SER A 20 28.71 24.68 -11.54
C SER A 20 29.07 26.11 -11.99
N PHE A 21 29.34 26.31 -13.28
CA PHE A 21 29.46 27.67 -13.86
C PHE A 21 29.01 27.75 -15.33
N ARG A 22 27.87 27.15 -15.67
CA ARG A 22 27.12 27.40 -16.92
C ARG A 22 25.61 27.36 -16.70
N ALA A 23 25.14 28.13 -15.73
CA ALA A 23 23.73 28.44 -15.55
C ALA A 23 23.57 29.95 -15.30
N LEU A 24 23.97 30.76 -16.28
CA LEU A 24 23.60 32.17 -16.37
C LEU A 24 23.77 32.72 -17.80
N LEU A 25 23.26 32.00 -18.80
CA LEU A 25 23.04 32.55 -20.15
C LEU A 25 22.11 31.65 -21.00
N PHE A 26 20.90 31.40 -20.53
CA PHE A 26 19.79 30.88 -21.36
C PHE A 26 18.48 31.42 -20.78
N LEU A 27 18.32 32.73 -20.88
CA LEU A 27 17.08 33.45 -20.55
C LEU A 27 16.97 34.68 -21.46
N THR A 28 17.09 34.46 -22.78
CA THR A 28 16.53 35.32 -23.83
C THR A 28 16.59 34.56 -25.15
N ILE A 29 15.60 34.75 -26.02
CA ILE A 29 15.33 34.06 -27.30
C ILE A 29 14.47 32.79 -27.15
N GLY A 30 13.23 33.02 -26.72
CA GLY A 30 12.11 32.09 -26.89
C GLY A 30 10.89 32.89 -27.33
N ASN A 31 10.93 33.44 -28.55
CA ASN A 31 9.78 34.01 -29.25
C ASN A 31 10.18 34.31 -30.70
N LEU A 32 9.93 33.34 -31.58
CA LEU A 32 9.64 33.48 -33.01
C LEU A 32 9.88 32.11 -33.65
N LEU A 33 8.80 31.41 -33.96
CA LEU A 33 8.55 30.69 -35.23
C LEU A 33 7.38 29.73 -35.03
N SER A 34 6.18 30.28 -35.18
CA SER A 34 5.03 29.54 -35.68
C SER A 34 4.82 29.95 -37.14
N LEU A 35 4.65 28.94 -38.00
CA LEU A 35 3.90 28.88 -39.26
C LEU A 35 4.67 28.38 -40.48
N SER A 36 4.00 27.43 -41.14
CA SER A 36 4.10 26.95 -42.52
C SER A 36 5.29 26.04 -42.89
N CYS A 37 5.02 24.75 -43.08
CA CYS A 37 4.82 24.22 -44.43
C CYS A 37 4.22 22.80 -44.42
N SER A 38 3.59 22.48 -45.54
CA SER A 38 2.70 21.35 -45.82
C SER A 38 3.40 20.05 -46.21
N ARG A 39 2.65 18.94 -46.01
CA ARG A 39 2.65 17.64 -46.73
C ARG A 39 3.56 17.50 -47.96
N GLU A 40 4.27 16.36 -48.02
CA GLU A 40 4.10 15.39 -49.11
C GLU A 40 4.64 13.99 -48.78
N ASN A 41 4.07 12.99 -49.45
CA ASN A 41 4.20 11.55 -49.25
C ASN A 41 5.43 10.97 -49.98
N SER A 42 6.07 9.91 -49.44
CA SER A 42 6.49 8.67 -50.15
C SER A 42 7.70 7.96 -49.49
N GLU A 43 7.47 7.14 -48.46
CA GLU A 43 8.54 6.24 -47.95
C GLU A 43 8.07 4.79 -47.66
N THR A 44 6.86 4.40 -48.07
CA THR A 44 6.33 3.05 -47.75
C THR A 44 6.63 1.96 -48.80
N ALA A 45 7.33 2.26 -49.89
CA ALA A 45 7.62 1.26 -50.94
C ALA A 45 9.01 0.59 -50.84
N LEU A 46 9.94 1.11 -50.02
CA LEU A 46 11.32 0.62 -49.97
C LEU A 46 11.57 -0.40 -48.84
N LEU A 47 10.82 -0.34 -47.72
CA LEU A 47 10.97 -1.32 -46.64
C LEU A 47 10.36 -2.70 -46.94
N SER A 48 9.32 -2.77 -47.79
CA SER A 48 8.65 -4.04 -48.13
C SER A 48 9.53 -4.97 -48.99
N ASN A 49 10.44 -4.41 -49.78
CA ASN A 49 11.28 -5.20 -50.69
C ASN A 49 12.59 -5.69 -50.04
N LEU A 50 13.03 -5.05 -48.95
CA LEU A 50 14.22 -5.48 -48.21
C LEU A 50 13.94 -6.68 -47.30
N LEU A 51 12.74 -6.75 -46.72
CA LEU A 51 12.34 -7.85 -45.84
C LEU A 51 12.04 -9.15 -46.59
N THR A 52 11.73 -9.07 -47.88
CA THR A 52 11.39 -10.25 -48.70
C THR A 52 12.64 -11.02 -49.19
N SER A 53 13.84 -10.42 -49.17
CA SER A 53 15.06 -11.10 -49.66
C SER A 53 15.83 -11.89 -48.59
N MET A 54 15.55 -11.69 -47.30
CA MET A 54 16.27 -12.38 -46.21
C MET A 54 15.64 -13.71 -45.76
N ALA A 55 14.51 -14.13 -46.35
CA ALA A 55 13.78 -15.33 -45.97
C ALA A 55 14.10 -16.59 -46.81
N ARG A 56 15.16 -16.57 -47.62
CA ARG A 56 15.63 -17.74 -48.39
C ARG A 56 16.98 -18.19 -47.86
N ASP A 57 16.97 -18.93 -46.75
CA ASP A 57 17.87 -20.06 -46.46
C ASP A 57 17.85 -20.36 -44.95
N ASN A 58 17.03 -21.32 -44.52
CA ASN A 58 17.48 -22.45 -43.70
C ASN A 58 16.32 -23.39 -43.36
N ARG A 59 16.64 -24.69 -43.40
CA ARG A 59 15.76 -25.81 -43.06
C ARG A 59 15.50 -25.81 -41.55
N LEU A 60 14.25 -25.56 -41.15
CA LEU A 60 13.75 -25.85 -39.81
C LEU A 60 12.55 -26.79 -39.94
N ILE A 61 12.58 -27.90 -39.21
CA ILE A 61 11.45 -28.81 -39.07
C ILE A 61 10.43 -28.10 -38.18
N VAL A 62 9.31 -27.67 -38.76
CA VAL A 62 8.19 -27.05 -38.04
C VAL A 62 7.14 -28.13 -37.79
N THR A 63 6.92 -28.47 -36.52
CA THR A 63 5.66 -29.05 -36.04
C THR A 63 4.80 -27.92 -35.49
N GLY A 64 3.67 -27.64 -36.13
CA GLY A 64 2.66 -26.67 -35.70
C GLY A 64 2.55 -25.46 -36.61
N ASP A 65 1.58 -25.48 -37.52
CA ASP A 65 1.28 -24.40 -38.47
C ASP A 65 0.88 -23.10 -37.75
N TYR A 66 1.79 -22.13 -37.70
CA TYR A 66 1.45 -20.73 -37.38
C TYR A 66 1.07 -20.03 -38.69
N GLN A 67 -0.23 -19.84 -38.93
CA GLN A 67 -0.73 -19.03 -40.05
C GLN A 67 -0.63 -17.53 -39.70
N PRO A 68 -0.07 -16.67 -40.56
CA PRO A 68 -0.04 -15.23 -40.33
C PRO A 68 -1.46 -14.66 -40.31
N PHE A 69 -1.76 -13.88 -39.27
CA PHE A 69 -3.07 -13.27 -39.03
C PHE A 69 -3.34 -12.15 -40.05
N MET A 70 -4.40 -12.28 -40.85
CA MET A 70 -5.00 -11.17 -41.60
C MET A 70 -5.87 -10.33 -40.64
N PRO A 71 -5.99 -9.00 -40.81
CA PRO A 71 -6.85 -8.18 -39.95
C PRO A 71 -8.30 -8.65 -40.07
N GLY A 72 -8.82 -9.25 -38.99
CA GLY A 72 -10.20 -9.71 -38.92
C GLY A 72 -11.15 -8.54 -38.68
N THR A 73 -12.43 -8.75 -38.96
CA THR A 73 -13.49 -7.83 -38.48
C THR A 73 -13.46 -7.70 -36.96
N LEU A 74 -13.85 -6.55 -36.39
CA LEU A 74 -13.90 -6.29 -34.93
C LEU A 74 -14.54 -7.42 -34.09
N ALA A 75 -15.53 -8.14 -34.64
CA ALA A 75 -16.15 -9.29 -33.98
C ALA A 75 -15.22 -10.52 -33.84
N GLY A 76 -14.28 -10.70 -34.77
CA GLY A 76 -13.26 -11.76 -34.71
C GLY A 76 -12.22 -11.47 -33.63
N GLU A 77 -11.77 -10.22 -33.51
CA GLU A 77 -10.80 -9.79 -32.50
C GLU A 77 -11.37 -9.89 -31.07
N ALA A 78 -12.63 -9.48 -30.88
CA ALA A 78 -13.36 -9.64 -29.63
C ALA A 78 -13.37 -11.10 -29.12
N ASN A 79 -13.65 -12.05 -30.02
CA ASN A 79 -13.64 -13.47 -29.71
C ASN A 79 -12.24 -13.97 -29.30
N THR A 80 -11.17 -13.36 -29.85
CA THR A 80 -9.80 -13.74 -29.47
C THR A 80 -9.47 -13.33 -28.04
N ASN A 81 -9.90 -12.17 -27.55
CA ASN A 81 -9.57 -11.71 -26.21
C ASN A 81 -10.26 -12.53 -25.10
N VAL A 82 -11.53 -12.89 -25.28
CA VAL A 82 -12.21 -13.80 -24.32
C VAL A 82 -11.60 -15.20 -24.37
N SER A 83 -11.18 -15.67 -25.55
CA SER A 83 -10.48 -16.96 -25.67
C SER A 83 -9.12 -16.93 -24.97
N ARG A 84 -8.34 -15.84 -25.12
CA ARG A 84 -7.10 -15.59 -24.37
C ARG A 84 -7.37 -15.58 -22.87
N TYR A 85 -8.38 -14.84 -22.42
CA TYR A 85 -8.79 -14.76 -21.03
C TYR A 85 -9.00 -16.14 -20.41
N TRP A 86 -9.78 -16.99 -21.06
CA TRP A 86 -10.05 -18.33 -20.53
C TRP A 86 -8.84 -19.28 -20.62
N ASN A 87 -7.98 -19.12 -21.62
CA ASN A 87 -6.70 -19.81 -21.64
C ASN A 87 -5.81 -19.40 -20.45
N TYR A 88 -5.78 -18.11 -20.11
CA TYR A 88 -5.04 -17.61 -18.95
C TYR A 88 -5.65 -18.14 -17.65
N ARG A 89 -6.98 -18.20 -17.54
CA ARG A 89 -7.64 -18.81 -16.38
C ARG A 89 -7.27 -20.28 -16.22
N VAL A 90 -7.34 -21.08 -17.28
CA VAL A 90 -6.93 -22.49 -17.26
C VAL A 90 -5.48 -22.63 -16.82
N ARG A 91 -4.57 -21.87 -17.43
CA ARG A 91 -3.15 -21.82 -17.05
C ARG A 91 -2.95 -21.44 -15.57
N LEU A 92 -3.67 -20.44 -15.07
CA LEU A 92 -3.62 -20.04 -13.66
C LEU A 92 -4.02 -21.22 -12.76
N ARG A 93 -5.15 -21.88 -13.06
CA ARG A 93 -5.69 -23.02 -12.29
C ARG A 93 -4.76 -24.22 -12.28
N GLU A 94 -4.10 -24.50 -13.41
CA GLU A 94 -3.31 -25.73 -13.60
C GLU A 94 -1.85 -25.58 -13.21
N GLN A 95 -1.28 -24.37 -13.26
CA GLN A 95 0.17 -24.18 -13.13
C GLN A 95 0.58 -23.22 -12.02
N PHE A 96 -0.29 -22.29 -11.63
CA PHE A 96 0.09 -21.19 -10.73
C PHE A 96 -0.60 -21.24 -9.38
N MET A 97 -1.45 -22.22 -9.09
CA MET A 97 -2.19 -22.21 -7.83
C MET A 97 -2.73 -23.60 -7.49
N THR A 98 -2.79 -23.90 -6.20
CA THR A 98 -3.53 -25.05 -5.65
C THR A 98 -4.86 -24.60 -5.07
N TYR A 99 -5.79 -25.53 -4.91
CA TYR A 99 -7.14 -25.29 -4.39
C TYR A 99 -7.37 -25.98 -3.08
N GLY A 100 -7.88 -25.24 -2.09
CA GLY A 100 -8.19 -25.78 -0.78
C GLY A 100 -8.09 -24.72 0.30
N VAL A 101 -8.19 -25.15 1.55
CA VAL A 101 -8.11 -24.25 2.70
C VAL A 101 -6.78 -24.39 3.43
N ALA A 102 -5.89 -25.28 2.99
CA ALA A 102 -4.60 -25.50 3.64
C ALA A 102 -3.61 -24.38 3.32
N ASP A 103 -2.48 -24.37 4.03
CA ASP A 103 -1.36 -23.46 3.81
C ASP A 103 -0.96 -23.39 2.32
N GLY A 104 -0.80 -22.18 1.79
CA GLY A 104 -0.47 -21.92 0.39
C GLY A 104 -1.61 -22.11 -0.62
N ASP A 105 -2.71 -22.78 -0.26
CA ASP A 105 -3.86 -22.90 -1.17
C ASP A 105 -4.50 -21.54 -1.45
N CYS A 106 -4.94 -21.40 -2.70
CA CYS A 106 -5.56 -20.19 -3.25
C CYS A 106 -4.69 -18.92 -3.17
N ILE A 107 -3.36 -19.09 -3.04
CA ILE A 107 -2.37 -18.03 -3.17
C ILE A 107 -1.64 -18.20 -4.53
N PRO A 108 -1.88 -17.30 -5.51
CA PRO A 108 -1.25 -17.42 -6.82
C PRO A 108 0.27 -17.31 -6.76
N VAL A 109 0.96 -18.23 -7.43
CA VAL A 109 2.38 -18.10 -7.81
C VAL A 109 2.54 -16.81 -8.64
N GLU A 110 3.56 -16.02 -8.33
CA GLU A 110 3.90 -14.82 -9.07
C GLU A 110 4.44 -15.19 -10.46
N ARG A 111 5.47 -16.05 -10.48
CA ARG A 111 6.15 -16.51 -11.68
C ARG A 111 6.71 -17.91 -11.55
N ILE A 112 6.81 -18.61 -12.66
CA ILE A 112 7.46 -19.91 -12.79
C ILE A 112 8.70 -19.71 -13.66
N VAL A 113 9.86 -20.13 -13.16
CA VAL A 113 11.13 -20.09 -13.90
C VAL A 113 11.51 -21.52 -14.28
N SER A 114 11.70 -21.77 -15.57
CA SER A 114 12.27 -23.02 -16.07
C SER A 114 13.73 -22.77 -16.44
N TYR A 115 14.65 -23.46 -15.76
CA TYR A 115 16.08 -23.39 -16.04
C TYR A 115 16.45 -24.40 -17.13
N PHE A 116 17.34 -24.00 -18.05
CA PHE A 116 17.79 -24.84 -19.16
C PHE A 116 16.63 -25.49 -19.95
N PRO A 117 15.67 -24.68 -20.45
CA PRO A 117 14.52 -25.20 -21.19
C PRO A 117 14.97 -26.03 -22.40
N GLY A 118 14.37 -27.21 -22.57
CA GLY A 118 14.69 -28.15 -23.65
C GLY A 118 15.85 -29.11 -23.37
N SER A 119 16.48 -29.03 -22.20
CA SER A 119 17.45 -30.03 -21.73
C SER A 119 16.79 -31.14 -20.91
N SER A 120 17.45 -32.29 -20.79
CA SER A 120 17.04 -33.35 -19.84
C SER A 120 17.20 -32.95 -18.37
N GLU A 121 17.84 -31.80 -18.11
CA GLU A 121 18.10 -31.22 -16.79
C GLU A 121 17.16 -30.04 -16.49
N SER A 122 16.03 -29.93 -17.21
CA SER A 122 15.11 -28.82 -17.02
C SER A 122 14.51 -28.86 -15.62
N SER A 123 14.77 -27.82 -14.82
CA SER A 123 14.15 -27.66 -13.51
C SER A 123 13.14 -26.53 -13.50
N ARG A 124 12.07 -26.68 -12.72
CA ARG A 124 10.99 -25.71 -12.55
C ARG A 124 11.04 -25.10 -11.16
N ALA A 125 11.00 -23.79 -11.10
CA ALA A 125 11.01 -23.03 -9.86
C ALA A 125 9.76 -22.14 -9.73
N GLY A 126 9.05 -22.23 -8.61
CA GLY A 126 7.92 -21.34 -8.29
C GLY A 126 8.36 -20.19 -7.38
N TYR A 127 7.92 -18.97 -7.68
CA TYR A 127 8.17 -17.78 -6.86
C TYR A 127 6.84 -17.16 -6.39
N TRP A 128 6.77 -16.83 -5.10
CA TRP A 128 5.62 -16.19 -4.44
C TRP A 128 5.99 -14.83 -3.82
N GLY A 129 6.95 -14.10 -4.40
CA GLY A 129 7.34 -12.79 -3.86
C GLY A 129 6.15 -11.84 -3.77
N ASP A 130 5.90 -11.28 -2.58
CA ASP A 130 4.77 -10.38 -2.32
C ASP A 130 3.41 -11.00 -2.68
N ALA A 131 3.20 -12.28 -2.36
CA ALA A 131 2.07 -13.07 -2.85
C ALA A 131 0.68 -12.45 -2.58
N THR A 132 0.51 -11.74 -1.47
CA THR A 132 -0.74 -11.00 -1.16
C THR A 132 -1.10 -9.92 -2.17
N ILE A 133 -0.14 -9.35 -2.89
CA ILE A 133 -0.45 -8.52 -4.07
C ILE A 133 -1.22 -9.40 -5.07
N LYS A 134 -0.69 -10.55 -5.46
CA LYS A 134 -1.33 -11.45 -6.43
C LYS A 134 -2.68 -11.96 -5.92
N LEU A 135 -2.80 -12.23 -4.62
CA LEU A 135 -4.07 -12.57 -3.98
C LEU A 135 -5.10 -11.46 -4.15
N GLY A 136 -4.75 -10.19 -3.89
CA GLY A 136 -5.63 -9.04 -4.10
C GLY A 136 -6.11 -8.90 -5.55
N TRP A 137 -5.21 -9.09 -6.53
CA TRP A 137 -5.57 -9.11 -7.95
C TRP A 137 -6.50 -10.28 -8.30
N TYR A 138 -6.24 -11.46 -7.77
CA TYR A 138 -7.05 -12.65 -8.01
C TYR A 138 -8.46 -12.52 -7.42
N ILE A 139 -8.59 -11.99 -6.21
CA ILE A 139 -9.88 -11.61 -5.61
C ILE A 139 -10.65 -10.66 -6.54
N GLY A 140 -9.98 -9.64 -7.10
CA GLY A 140 -10.59 -8.71 -8.06
C GLY A 140 -11.07 -9.36 -9.35
N ILE A 141 -10.30 -10.29 -9.91
CA ILE A 141 -10.71 -11.08 -11.09
C ILE A 141 -11.97 -11.89 -10.77
N LEU A 142 -11.99 -12.61 -9.65
CA LEU A 142 -13.12 -13.45 -9.28
C LEU A 142 -14.39 -12.61 -9.04
N ALA A 143 -14.27 -11.44 -8.41
CA ALA A 143 -15.39 -10.51 -8.24
C ALA A 143 -15.98 -10.06 -9.58
N THR A 144 -15.10 -9.70 -10.53
CA THR A 144 -15.52 -9.28 -11.87
C THR A 144 -16.09 -10.43 -12.71
N GLU A 145 -15.58 -11.67 -12.55
CA GLU A 145 -16.14 -12.88 -13.16
C GLU A 145 -17.56 -13.13 -12.69
N ILE A 146 -17.78 -13.19 -11.36
CA ILE A 146 -19.09 -13.45 -10.76
C ILE A 146 -20.12 -12.44 -11.28
N PHE A 147 -19.75 -11.16 -11.34
CA PHE A 147 -20.62 -10.12 -11.86
C PHE A 147 -21.02 -10.35 -13.32
N MET A 148 -20.06 -10.64 -14.21
CA MET A 148 -20.38 -10.89 -15.62
C MET A 148 -21.23 -12.17 -15.79
N LEU A 149 -20.88 -13.25 -15.07
CA LEU A 149 -21.56 -14.54 -15.13
C LEU A 149 -22.99 -14.49 -14.57
N ARG A 150 -23.28 -13.61 -13.60
CA ARG A 150 -24.64 -13.35 -13.10
C ARG A 150 -25.49 -12.51 -14.05
N ASN A 151 -24.88 -11.86 -15.03
CA ASN A 151 -25.53 -10.96 -15.98
C ASN A 151 -25.34 -11.46 -17.44
N PRO A 152 -25.73 -12.71 -17.77
CA PRO A 152 -25.46 -13.30 -19.09
C PRO A 152 -26.18 -12.57 -20.24
N SER A 153 -27.23 -11.80 -19.96
CA SER A 153 -27.90 -10.95 -20.95
C SER A 153 -27.05 -9.76 -21.40
N LEU A 154 -26.16 -9.28 -20.54
CA LEU A 154 -25.23 -8.18 -20.83
C LEU A 154 -23.86 -8.68 -21.30
N TYR A 155 -23.43 -9.84 -20.80
CA TYR A 155 -22.10 -10.42 -21.02
C TYR A 155 -22.19 -11.80 -21.69
N GLY A 156 -23.00 -11.88 -22.74
CA GLY A 156 -23.28 -13.14 -23.43
C GLY A 156 -22.01 -13.79 -24.01
N GLY A 157 -21.83 -15.09 -23.74
CA GLY A 157 -20.67 -15.85 -24.21
C GLY A 157 -19.44 -15.77 -23.31
N PHE A 158 -19.46 -14.98 -22.23
CA PHE A 158 -18.36 -14.96 -21.26
C PHE A 158 -18.20 -16.33 -20.57
N GLY A 159 -19.29 -16.91 -20.07
CA GLY A 159 -19.27 -18.22 -19.41
C GLY A 159 -20.66 -18.75 -19.09
N ASP A 160 -20.72 -19.80 -18.29
CA ASP A 160 -21.95 -20.50 -17.90
C ASP A 160 -22.15 -20.57 -16.37
N GLN A 161 -23.14 -21.35 -15.93
CA GLN A 161 -23.41 -21.56 -14.50
C GLN A 161 -22.28 -22.36 -13.80
N THR A 162 -21.59 -23.24 -14.51
CA THR A 162 -20.44 -23.99 -13.98
C THR A 162 -19.31 -23.03 -13.63
N ASP A 163 -19.05 -22.06 -14.50
CA ASP A 163 -18.07 -21.01 -14.25
C ASP A 163 -18.43 -20.13 -13.07
N LEU A 164 -19.71 -19.79 -12.92
CA LEU A 164 -20.19 -19.01 -11.79
C LEU A 164 -19.95 -19.76 -10.48
N ASN A 165 -20.24 -21.06 -10.46
CA ASN A 165 -19.99 -21.91 -9.29
C ASN A 165 -18.49 -22.01 -8.98
N ASN A 166 -17.64 -22.17 -10.01
CA ASN A 166 -16.19 -22.21 -9.87
C ASN A 166 -15.64 -20.88 -9.31
N ALA A 167 -16.03 -19.75 -9.90
CA ALA A 167 -15.59 -18.43 -9.44
C ALA A 167 -16.06 -18.14 -8.00
N THR A 168 -17.27 -18.60 -7.63
CA THR A 168 -17.79 -18.48 -6.26
C THR A 168 -16.94 -19.28 -5.26
N LYS A 169 -16.60 -20.53 -5.59
CA LYS A 169 -15.71 -21.40 -4.78
C LYS A 169 -14.31 -20.80 -4.64
N GLU A 170 -13.74 -20.34 -5.75
CA GLU A 170 -12.42 -19.71 -5.78
C GLU A 170 -12.40 -18.42 -4.95
N LEU A 171 -13.46 -17.60 -5.01
CA LEU A 171 -13.54 -16.38 -4.21
C LEU A 171 -13.62 -16.68 -2.72
N TYR A 172 -14.44 -17.65 -2.33
CA TYR A 172 -14.46 -18.16 -0.96
C TYR A 172 -13.06 -18.59 -0.52
N CYS A 173 -12.42 -19.46 -1.29
CA CYS A 173 -11.08 -19.96 -1.02
C CYS A 173 -10.03 -18.86 -0.83
N SER A 174 -10.07 -17.84 -1.69
CA SER A 174 -9.13 -16.72 -1.68
C SER A 174 -9.35 -15.80 -0.47
N LEU A 175 -10.61 -15.61 -0.07
CA LEU A 175 -10.95 -14.87 1.14
C LEU A 175 -10.57 -15.66 2.42
N ILE A 176 -10.71 -16.99 2.41
CA ILE A 176 -10.21 -17.85 3.49
C ILE A 176 -8.68 -17.82 3.55
N ALA A 177 -7.99 -17.79 2.40
CA ALA A 177 -6.54 -17.61 2.38
C ALA A 177 -6.13 -16.28 3.01
N LEU A 178 -6.82 -15.17 2.71
CA LEU A 178 -6.55 -13.87 3.35
C LEU A 178 -6.77 -13.91 4.87
N GLU A 179 -7.91 -14.46 5.34
CA GLU A 179 -8.17 -14.63 6.78
C GLU A 179 -7.12 -15.54 7.44
N ARG A 180 -6.64 -16.58 6.76
CA ARG A 180 -5.59 -17.47 7.26
C ARG A 180 -4.28 -16.70 7.46
N LEU A 181 -3.91 -15.84 6.51
CA LEU A 181 -2.72 -15.01 6.62
C LEU A 181 -2.81 -13.97 7.75
N ASP A 182 -4.01 -13.45 8.05
CA ASP A 182 -4.28 -12.57 9.19
C ASP A 182 -4.27 -13.36 10.51
N ARG A 183 -5.14 -14.37 10.63
CA ARG A 183 -5.34 -15.20 11.84
C ARG A 183 -4.06 -15.85 12.36
N PHE A 184 -3.18 -16.29 11.48
CA PHE A 184 -1.93 -16.92 11.88
C PHE A 184 -0.73 -15.98 11.76
N GLY A 185 -0.93 -14.70 11.40
CA GLY A 185 0.13 -13.76 11.10
C GLY A 185 1.14 -13.65 12.24
N GLU A 186 0.66 -13.43 13.46
CA GLU A 186 1.47 -13.39 14.68
C GLU A 186 2.26 -14.70 14.87
N GLN A 187 1.56 -15.84 14.80
CA GLN A 187 2.19 -17.15 14.97
C GLN A 187 3.32 -17.36 13.94
N ARG A 188 3.10 -16.96 12.68
CA ARG A 188 4.10 -17.10 11.61
C ARG A 188 5.32 -16.20 11.80
N MET A 189 5.14 -15.02 12.39
CA MET A 189 6.26 -14.17 12.79
C MET A 189 7.09 -14.85 13.90
N TRP A 190 6.44 -15.53 14.84
CA TRP A 190 7.13 -16.28 15.91
C TRP A 190 7.86 -17.54 15.46
N GLU A 191 7.33 -18.28 14.47
CA GLU A 191 7.94 -19.55 14.00
C GLU A 191 9.42 -19.40 13.59
N VAL A 192 9.82 -18.21 13.16
CA VAL A 192 11.19 -17.91 12.70
C VAL A 192 12.00 -17.10 13.69
N HIS A 193 11.40 -16.75 14.83
CA HIS A 193 12.09 -16.00 15.86
C HIS A 193 13.17 -16.89 16.51
N PRO A 194 14.42 -16.41 16.69
CA PRO A 194 15.53 -17.21 17.21
C PRO A 194 15.30 -17.74 18.63
N VAL A 195 14.39 -17.11 19.38
CA VAL A 195 13.94 -17.59 20.68
C VAL A 195 12.75 -18.54 20.48
N SER A 196 13.04 -19.83 20.35
CA SER A 196 12.01 -20.88 20.28
C SER A 196 11.10 -20.83 21.50
N LEU A 197 9.82 -20.48 21.30
CA LEU A 197 8.80 -20.38 22.37
C LEU A 197 8.60 -21.71 23.10
N ASN A 198 8.86 -22.86 22.46
CA ASN A 198 8.84 -24.18 23.10
C ASN A 198 9.81 -24.28 24.30
N LYS A 199 10.70 -23.30 24.47
CA LYS A 199 11.62 -23.18 25.61
C LYS A 199 11.26 -22.05 26.59
N LEU A 200 10.26 -21.22 26.29
CA LEU A 200 9.77 -20.16 27.17
C LEU A 200 8.58 -20.68 27.98
N ILE A 201 8.84 -20.88 29.28
CA ILE A 201 7.84 -21.21 30.30
C ILE A 201 6.75 -20.12 30.26
N GLY A 202 5.48 -20.52 30.04
CA GLY A 202 4.33 -19.61 29.99
C GLY A 202 3.84 -19.21 28.59
N SER A 203 4.46 -19.73 27.51
CA SER A 203 3.95 -19.58 26.14
C SER A 203 2.87 -20.61 25.77
N GLU A 204 2.75 -21.68 26.55
CA GLU A 204 1.66 -22.66 26.46
C GLU A 204 0.33 -21.97 26.83
N GLY A 205 -0.54 -21.75 25.83
CA GLY A 205 -1.84 -21.10 26.02
C GLY A 205 -1.89 -19.60 25.70
N TYR A 206 -0.87 -19.03 25.05
CA TYR A 206 -0.99 -17.67 24.51
C TYR A 206 -1.94 -17.69 23.31
N GLU A 207 -3.20 -17.37 23.55
CA GLU A 207 -4.18 -17.06 22.49
C GLU A 207 -3.78 -15.71 21.91
N TRP A 208 -3.24 -15.72 20.69
CA TRP A 208 -3.04 -14.49 19.93
C TRP A 208 -4.41 -13.83 19.74
N PRO A 209 -4.53 -12.51 19.95
CA PRO A 209 -5.80 -11.83 19.74
C PRO A 209 -6.32 -12.16 18.33
N ASP A 210 -7.59 -12.54 18.24
CA ASP A 210 -8.22 -12.99 17.00
C ASP A 210 -8.03 -11.94 15.88
N SER A 211 -7.15 -12.25 14.92
CA SER A 211 -7.10 -11.64 13.57
C SER A 211 -7.29 -10.11 13.56
N PRO A 212 -6.29 -9.32 14.02
CA PRO A 212 -6.47 -7.90 14.21
C PRO A 212 -6.31 -7.09 12.91
N GLY A 213 -6.17 -7.75 11.75
CA GLY A 213 -5.95 -7.13 10.44
C GLY A 213 -4.49 -7.05 10.00
N PHE A 214 -3.59 -7.61 10.78
CA PHE A 214 -2.20 -7.81 10.37
C PHE A 214 -2.07 -9.16 9.69
N PHE A 215 -1.63 -9.19 8.43
CA PHE A 215 -1.40 -10.45 7.72
C PHE A 215 0.08 -10.64 7.38
N VAL A 216 0.50 -11.90 7.23
CA VAL A 216 1.79 -12.21 6.62
C VAL A 216 1.70 -12.30 5.09
N ARG A 217 2.82 -12.08 4.40
CA ARG A 217 2.87 -11.98 2.93
C ARG A 217 2.40 -13.24 2.21
N ASP A 218 2.74 -14.40 2.75
CA ASP A 218 2.25 -15.70 2.35
C ASP A 218 2.47 -16.74 3.45
N ASP A 219 1.84 -17.89 3.30
CA ASP A 219 2.08 -19.08 4.11
C ASP A 219 2.41 -20.30 3.25
N VAL A 220 2.97 -20.09 2.06
CA VAL A 220 3.16 -21.14 1.05
C VAL A 220 4.24 -22.11 1.52
N GLY A 221 3.87 -23.38 1.66
CA GLY A 221 4.78 -24.44 2.09
C GLY A 221 5.35 -25.26 0.94
N ALA A 222 6.31 -26.14 1.26
CA ALA A 222 6.90 -27.08 0.31
C ALA A 222 5.86 -27.99 -0.37
N GLU A 223 4.78 -28.36 0.34
CA GLU A 223 3.73 -29.21 -0.24
C GLU A 223 2.98 -28.50 -1.38
N SER A 224 2.75 -27.20 -1.30
CA SER A 224 2.15 -26.42 -2.39
C SER A 224 3.08 -26.42 -3.61
N GLY A 225 4.40 -26.29 -3.40
CA GLY A 225 5.39 -26.38 -4.47
C GLY A 225 5.44 -27.75 -5.14
N ARG A 226 5.39 -28.83 -4.34
CA ARG A 226 5.35 -30.22 -4.86
C ARG A 226 4.05 -30.50 -5.62
N ALA A 227 2.91 -30.04 -5.12
CA ALA A 227 1.61 -30.20 -5.77
C ALA A 227 1.57 -29.54 -7.16
N LEU A 228 2.34 -28.47 -7.36
CA LEU A 228 2.49 -27.78 -8.66
C LEU A 228 3.63 -28.34 -9.54
N GLY A 229 4.34 -29.37 -9.05
CA GLY A 229 5.44 -30.01 -9.75
C GLY A 229 6.65 -29.08 -9.93
N PHE A 230 7.01 -28.34 -8.88
CA PHE A 230 8.24 -27.56 -8.83
C PHE A 230 9.37 -28.36 -8.20
N ASP A 231 10.59 -28.15 -8.68
CA ASP A 231 11.82 -28.68 -8.10
C ASP A 231 12.40 -27.68 -7.09
N PHE A 232 12.19 -26.39 -7.32
CA PHE A 232 12.64 -25.28 -6.47
C PHE A 232 11.46 -24.39 -6.09
N MET A 233 11.50 -23.75 -4.92
CA MET A 233 10.56 -22.68 -4.62
C MET A 233 11.15 -21.59 -3.74
N GLN A 234 10.64 -20.38 -3.95
CA GLN A 234 10.89 -19.24 -3.08
C GLN A 234 9.57 -18.59 -2.69
N SER A 235 9.31 -18.56 -1.39
CA SER A 235 8.18 -17.90 -0.74
C SER A 235 8.68 -17.11 0.47
N ASP A 236 7.84 -16.26 1.02
CA ASP A 236 8.12 -15.50 2.24
C ASP A 236 8.01 -16.38 3.50
N ARG A 237 7.47 -17.60 3.39
CA ARG A 237 7.55 -18.63 4.43
C ARG A 237 8.80 -19.51 4.31
N VAL A 238 9.08 -20.02 3.12
CA VAL A 238 10.06 -21.09 2.85
C VAL A 238 10.91 -20.80 1.61
N MET A 239 12.20 -21.11 1.70
CA MET A 239 13.12 -21.25 0.57
C MET A 239 13.58 -22.71 0.46
N ALA A 240 13.23 -23.38 -0.65
CA ALA A 240 13.63 -24.75 -0.92
C ALA A 240 14.42 -24.83 -2.23
N PHE A 241 15.67 -25.29 -2.11
CA PHE A 241 16.58 -25.47 -3.25
C PHE A 241 16.45 -26.86 -3.90
N ASP A 242 15.78 -27.80 -3.27
CA ASP A 242 15.38 -29.07 -3.89
C ASP A 242 14.20 -29.61 -3.08
N LEU A 243 13.02 -29.66 -3.70
CA LEU A 243 11.79 -30.16 -3.07
C LEU A 243 11.76 -31.68 -2.95
N ASN A 244 12.67 -32.40 -3.63
CA ASN A 244 12.84 -33.85 -3.52
C ASN A 244 13.80 -34.26 -2.41
N GLU A 245 14.63 -33.33 -1.92
CA GLU A 245 15.50 -33.58 -0.76
C GLU A 245 14.66 -33.68 0.54
N PRO A 246 15.16 -34.36 1.58
CA PRO A 246 14.51 -34.44 2.89
C PRO A 246 14.17 -33.06 3.45
N SER A 247 13.18 -32.98 4.33
CA SER A 247 12.70 -31.72 4.92
C SER A 247 13.78 -30.86 5.58
N GLU A 248 14.94 -31.43 5.90
CA GLU A 248 16.11 -30.72 6.44
C GLU A 248 16.74 -29.72 5.45
N SER A 249 16.49 -29.86 4.14
CA SER A 249 16.96 -28.92 3.11
C SER A 249 16.10 -27.65 3.02
N ILE A 250 14.91 -27.68 3.62
CA ILE A 250 13.92 -26.61 3.59
C ILE A 250 14.31 -25.56 4.62
N ARG A 251 14.66 -24.36 4.15
CA ARG A 251 15.03 -23.25 5.04
C ARG A 251 13.84 -22.32 5.22
N PRO A 252 13.53 -21.90 6.46
CA PRO A 252 12.60 -20.79 6.64
C PRO A 252 13.17 -19.55 5.96
N ALA A 253 12.31 -18.77 5.31
CA ALA A 253 12.69 -17.44 4.86
C ALA A 253 12.95 -16.53 6.07
N GLY A 254 13.79 -15.50 5.87
CA GLY A 254 14.11 -14.54 6.94
C GLY A 254 12.86 -13.81 7.45
N GLN A 255 12.85 -13.46 8.74
CA GLN A 255 11.69 -12.87 9.43
C GLN A 255 11.13 -11.62 8.73
N HIS A 256 12.00 -10.72 8.27
CA HIS A 256 11.61 -9.45 7.63
C HIS A 256 10.91 -9.59 6.28
N ASN A 257 10.91 -10.80 5.70
CA ASN A 257 10.18 -11.05 4.47
C ASN A 257 8.72 -11.42 4.74
N LYS A 258 8.30 -11.64 5.98
CA LYS A 258 6.94 -12.10 6.29
C LYS A 258 5.94 -10.99 6.56
N GLU A 259 6.41 -9.81 6.99
CA GLU A 259 5.57 -8.69 7.39
C GLU A 259 4.76 -8.14 6.21
N MET A 260 3.48 -7.80 6.42
CA MET A 260 2.75 -7.03 5.42
C MET A 260 3.39 -5.67 5.18
N SER A 261 3.31 -5.21 3.94
CA SER A 261 3.71 -3.87 3.52
C SER A 261 2.56 -3.08 2.94
N GLN A 262 2.70 -1.75 2.89
CA GLN A 262 1.68 -0.84 2.38
C GLN A 262 1.17 -1.16 0.96
N ASP A 263 2.02 -1.62 0.04
CA ASP A 263 1.66 -2.02 -1.32
C ASP A 263 0.77 -3.27 -1.33
N GLN A 264 1.08 -4.25 -0.48
CA GLN A 264 0.27 -5.45 -0.29
C GLN A 264 -1.13 -5.09 0.22
N VAL A 265 -1.20 -4.23 1.25
CA VAL A 265 -2.46 -3.70 1.79
C VAL A 265 -3.28 -3.04 0.67
N ILE A 266 -2.67 -2.15 -0.11
CA ILE A 266 -3.35 -1.41 -1.20
C ILE A 266 -3.92 -2.37 -2.25
N HIS A 267 -3.16 -3.38 -2.67
CA HIS A 267 -3.63 -4.34 -3.67
C HIS A 267 -4.68 -5.32 -3.13
N VAL A 268 -4.64 -5.67 -1.85
CA VAL A 268 -5.73 -6.41 -1.20
C VAL A 268 -6.99 -5.56 -1.17
N LEU A 269 -6.92 -4.29 -0.74
CA LEU A 269 -8.07 -3.38 -0.74
C LEU A 269 -8.67 -3.19 -2.13
N MET A 270 -7.85 -3.18 -3.18
CA MET A 270 -8.32 -3.19 -4.57
C MET A 270 -9.25 -4.38 -4.86
N GLY A 271 -8.82 -5.60 -4.54
CA GLY A 271 -9.63 -6.81 -4.71
C GLY A 271 -10.93 -6.74 -3.90
N LEU A 272 -10.84 -6.39 -2.62
CA LEU A 272 -11.99 -6.30 -1.72
C LEU A 272 -12.99 -5.21 -2.16
N SER A 273 -12.52 -4.10 -2.74
CA SER A 273 -13.38 -3.05 -3.30
C SER A 273 -14.21 -3.52 -4.50
N LEU A 274 -13.62 -4.36 -5.36
CA LEU A 274 -14.33 -4.97 -6.48
C LEU A 274 -15.37 -5.97 -5.98
N VAL A 275 -15.06 -6.74 -4.94
CA VAL A 275 -16.04 -7.63 -4.29
C VAL A 275 -17.22 -6.81 -3.75
N LYS A 276 -16.96 -5.75 -2.97
CA LYS A 276 -18.00 -4.83 -2.46
C LYS A 276 -18.88 -4.28 -3.58
N ARG A 277 -18.28 -3.86 -4.70
CA ARG A 277 -19.01 -3.23 -5.81
C ARG A 277 -19.82 -4.24 -6.63
N LEU A 278 -19.22 -5.37 -6.98
CA LEU A 278 -19.65 -6.22 -8.09
C LEU A 278 -20.28 -7.54 -7.65
N VAL A 279 -19.91 -8.06 -6.47
CA VAL A 279 -20.50 -9.32 -5.97
C VAL A 279 -21.85 -9.03 -5.33
N PRO A 280 -22.94 -9.68 -5.79
CA PRO A 280 -24.25 -9.57 -5.16
C PRO A 280 -24.23 -10.08 -3.71
N GLY A 281 -25.07 -9.48 -2.85
CA GLY A 281 -25.11 -9.84 -1.42
C GLY A 281 -25.63 -11.26 -1.14
N ASP A 282 -26.37 -11.86 -2.08
CA ASP A 282 -26.89 -13.23 -2.01
C ASP A 282 -25.86 -14.31 -2.35
N ILE A 283 -24.67 -13.94 -2.85
CA ILE A 283 -23.60 -14.90 -3.14
C ILE A 283 -22.93 -15.34 -1.85
N GLN A 284 -23.11 -16.62 -1.54
CA GLN A 284 -22.52 -17.28 -0.39
C GLN A 284 -21.97 -18.66 -0.76
N TYR A 285 -20.99 -19.12 0.01
CA TYR A 285 -20.46 -20.48 -0.08
C TYR A 285 -20.10 -20.97 1.33
N ASN A 286 -20.46 -22.22 1.67
CA ASN A 286 -20.30 -22.77 3.02
C ASN A 286 -20.84 -21.84 4.14
N GLY A 287 -21.98 -21.17 3.89
CA GLY A 287 -22.60 -20.25 4.85
C GLY A 287 -21.90 -18.89 5.01
N VAL A 288 -20.85 -18.61 4.23
CA VAL A 288 -20.14 -17.33 4.24
C VAL A 288 -20.64 -16.44 3.12
N GLY A 289 -21.27 -15.32 3.47
CA GLY A 289 -21.63 -14.26 2.52
C GLY A 289 -20.39 -13.51 2.04
N LEU A 290 -19.98 -13.77 0.79
CA LEU A 290 -18.63 -13.39 0.31
C LEU A 290 -18.43 -11.87 0.26
N LYS A 291 -19.45 -11.12 -0.18
CA LYS A 291 -19.42 -9.65 -0.22
C LYS A 291 -19.12 -9.08 1.15
N ARG A 292 -19.85 -9.52 2.15
CA ARG A 292 -19.72 -8.98 3.49
C ARG A 292 -18.44 -9.42 4.16
N TYR A 293 -18.08 -10.69 4.00
CA TYR A 293 -16.82 -11.22 4.51
C TYR A 293 -15.62 -10.39 3.99
N SER A 294 -15.63 -10.00 2.71
CA SER A 294 -14.60 -9.11 2.16
C SER A 294 -14.56 -7.71 2.80
N GLN A 295 -15.71 -7.13 3.15
CA GLN A 295 -15.76 -5.83 3.85
C GLN A 295 -15.14 -5.95 5.25
N ASN A 296 -15.44 -7.05 5.94
CA ASN A 296 -14.87 -7.29 7.27
C ASN A 296 -13.35 -7.46 7.22
N GLN A 297 -12.82 -8.18 6.21
CA GLN A 297 -11.37 -8.24 5.98
C GLN A 297 -10.77 -6.86 5.74
N ALA A 298 -11.39 -6.06 4.86
CA ALA A 298 -10.91 -4.70 4.58
C ALA A 298 -10.89 -3.83 5.84
N ARG A 299 -11.93 -3.94 6.68
CA ARG A 299 -12.02 -3.21 7.93
C ARG A 299 -10.92 -3.59 8.92
N LYS A 300 -10.71 -4.88 9.16
CA LYS A 300 -9.64 -5.37 10.04
C LYS A 300 -8.30 -4.77 9.60
N ILE A 301 -7.98 -4.91 8.32
CA ILE A 301 -6.75 -4.37 7.71
C ILE A 301 -6.64 -2.86 7.94
N MET A 302 -7.72 -2.12 7.70
CA MET A 302 -7.75 -0.67 7.88
C MET A 302 -7.63 -0.24 9.34
N ASP A 303 -8.22 -0.97 10.28
CA ASP A 303 -8.09 -0.73 11.72
C ASP A 303 -6.66 -0.98 12.20
N TRP A 304 -5.97 -1.96 11.61
CA TRP A 304 -4.55 -2.17 11.87
C TRP A 304 -3.68 -1.04 11.31
N VAL A 305 -3.83 -0.72 10.01
CA VAL A 305 -2.99 0.25 9.30
C VAL A 305 -3.19 1.67 9.85
N SER A 306 -4.38 2.02 10.30
CA SER A 306 -4.70 3.35 10.85
C SER A 306 -4.56 3.44 12.37
N ARG A 307 -4.12 2.37 13.06
CA ARG A 307 -4.06 2.31 14.52
C ARG A 307 -3.33 3.53 15.11
N GLY A 308 -3.96 4.16 16.10
CA GLY A 308 -3.42 5.34 16.79
C GLY A 308 -3.34 6.60 15.92
N ASN A 309 -3.94 6.60 14.73
CA ASN A 309 -3.76 7.63 13.69
C ASN A 309 -2.30 7.83 13.26
N GLU A 310 -1.42 6.88 13.56
CA GLU A 310 0.01 6.98 13.23
C GLU A 310 0.26 6.67 11.75
N TRP A 311 -0.60 5.85 11.13
CA TRP A 311 -0.40 5.33 9.78
C TRP A 311 0.98 4.66 9.61
N LEU A 312 1.42 4.01 10.69
CA LEU A 312 2.61 3.19 10.74
C LEU A 312 2.15 1.74 10.91
N ILE A 313 2.51 0.89 9.96
CA ILE A 313 2.22 -0.53 10.06
C ILE A 313 3.19 -1.12 11.08
N LYS A 314 2.65 -1.57 12.19
CA LYS A 314 3.43 -2.18 13.26
C LYS A 314 3.40 -3.71 13.16
N GLU A 315 4.49 -4.37 13.50
CA GLU A 315 4.51 -5.83 13.71
C GLU A 315 3.87 -6.13 15.08
N PRO A 316 2.91 -7.06 15.16
CA PRO A 316 2.22 -7.39 16.41
C PRO A 316 3.11 -8.02 17.49
N VAL A 317 4.34 -8.42 17.15
CA VAL A 317 5.21 -9.27 17.98
C VAL A 317 6.35 -8.49 18.65
N THR A 318 6.91 -7.47 18.01
CA THR A 318 8.17 -6.80 18.43
C THR A 318 8.17 -6.11 19.79
N PRO A 319 7.07 -5.53 20.32
CA PRO A 319 7.11 -4.87 21.63
C PRO A 319 7.49 -5.83 22.78
N LYS A 320 7.40 -7.15 22.58
CA LYS A 320 7.57 -8.15 23.65
C LYS A 320 9.00 -8.62 23.86
N ILE A 321 9.95 -8.27 22.99
CA ILE A 321 11.30 -8.89 22.97
C ILE A 321 12.41 -7.89 23.31
N GLN A 322 12.08 -6.61 23.52
CA GLN A 322 13.04 -5.55 23.91
C GLN A 322 13.78 -5.79 25.25
N HIS A 323 13.55 -6.91 25.94
CA HIS A 323 14.16 -7.23 27.22
C HIS A 323 15.33 -8.24 27.19
N PHE A 324 15.74 -8.77 26.03
CA PHE A 324 16.77 -9.81 25.97
C PHE A 324 18.09 -9.40 25.30
N GLY A 325 18.70 -8.32 25.80
CA GLY A 325 20.15 -8.09 25.75
C GLY A 325 20.81 -7.86 24.37
N PRO A 326 22.09 -7.42 24.35
CA PRO A 326 22.81 -7.12 23.13
C PRO A 326 23.18 -8.41 22.38
N ILE A 327 22.42 -8.77 21.34
CA ILE A 327 22.78 -9.89 20.46
C ILE A 327 23.64 -9.36 19.29
N PRO A 328 24.87 -9.90 19.05
CA PRO A 328 25.86 -9.31 18.12
C PRO A 328 25.57 -9.48 16.62
N TRP A 329 24.44 -10.07 16.24
CA TRP A 329 24.09 -10.32 14.83
C TRP A 329 23.09 -9.30 14.26
N PHE A 330 22.69 -8.31 15.07
CA PHE A 330 21.95 -7.15 14.61
C PHE A 330 22.78 -6.44 13.55
N ASP A 331 22.20 -6.24 12.36
CA ASP A 331 22.84 -5.55 11.25
C ASP A 331 23.41 -4.20 11.73
N PRO A 332 24.74 -4.05 11.85
CA PRO A 332 25.34 -2.83 12.41
C PRO A 332 25.16 -1.62 11.48
N TRP A 333 24.58 -1.82 10.29
CA TRP A 333 24.36 -0.78 9.28
C TRP A 333 22.97 -0.14 9.35
N HIS A 334 22.04 -0.72 10.10
CA HIS A 334 20.78 -0.07 10.47
C HIS A 334 20.83 0.22 11.97
N PRO A 335 21.32 1.40 12.42
CA PRO A 335 21.17 1.78 13.81
C PRO A 335 19.67 1.74 14.11
N ALA A 336 19.26 0.76 14.91
CA ALA A 336 17.88 0.63 15.32
C ALA A 336 17.49 1.95 15.99
N ASP A 337 16.64 2.71 15.31
CA ASP A 337 15.97 3.81 15.95
C ASP A 337 15.07 3.19 17.01
N TRP A 338 15.38 3.43 18.27
CA TRP A 338 14.73 2.75 19.39
C TRP A 338 13.23 3.09 19.45
N ASP A 339 12.84 4.20 18.82
CA ASP A 339 11.47 4.68 18.76
C ASP A 339 10.63 3.97 17.67
N ASP A 340 11.24 3.25 16.72
CA ASP A 340 10.55 2.59 15.58
C ASP A 340 10.72 1.06 15.58
N LEU A 341 11.11 0.46 16.70
CA LEU A 341 11.37 -0.98 16.81
C LEU A 341 10.14 -1.85 16.55
N ASP A 342 8.92 -1.31 16.61
CA ASP A 342 7.68 -2.03 16.33
C ASP A 342 7.17 -1.83 14.90
N VAL A 343 7.80 -0.98 14.08
CA VAL A 343 7.38 -0.71 12.70
C VAL A 343 7.90 -1.82 11.77
N VAL A 344 7.05 -2.30 10.86
CA VAL A 344 7.48 -3.28 9.85
C VAL A 344 8.60 -2.70 9.00
N GLN A 345 9.63 -3.49 8.73
CA GLN A 345 10.86 -3.00 8.12
C GLN A 345 10.69 -2.65 6.63
N ARG A 346 9.66 -3.22 5.98
CA ARG A 346 9.41 -3.05 4.55
C ARG A 346 8.09 -2.34 4.35
N GLY A 347 8.15 -1.07 3.92
CA GLY A 347 6.95 -0.31 3.58
C GLY A 347 6.01 -0.08 4.76
N GLY A 348 6.55 0.12 5.97
CA GLY A 348 5.77 0.38 7.18
C GLY A 348 5.20 1.79 7.28
N ASP A 349 5.80 2.78 6.60
CA ASP A 349 5.34 4.17 6.64
C ASP A 349 4.23 4.44 5.62
N ALA A 350 2.99 4.14 6.00
CA ALA A 350 1.79 4.39 5.20
C ALA A 350 1.30 5.85 5.26
N ARG A 351 1.95 6.73 6.03
CA ARG A 351 1.52 8.13 6.22
C ARG A 351 1.35 8.90 4.90
N PRO A 352 2.25 8.80 3.89
CA PRO A 352 2.07 9.50 2.61
C PRO A 352 0.81 9.06 1.84
N PHE A 353 0.30 7.86 2.12
CA PHE A 353 -0.86 7.26 1.45
C PHE A 353 -2.14 7.31 2.31
N SER A 354 -2.04 7.77 3.55
CA SER A 354 -3.11 7.76 4.54
C SER A 354 -4.42 8.35 4.05
N ARG A 355 -4.38 9.46 3.30
CA ARG A 355 -5.57 10.08 2.70
C ARG A 355 -6.26 9.15 1.68
N GLY A 356 -5.48 8.50 0.83
CA GLY A 356 -5.97 7.49 -0.11
C GLY A 356 -6.59 6.29 0.60
N PHE A 357 -5.97 5.84 1.69
CA PHE A 357 -6.52 4.78 2.54
C PHE A 357 -7.86 5.18 3.18
N VAL A 358 -7.99 6.39 3.72
CA VAL A 358 -9.27 6.90 4.27
C VAL A 358 -10.38 6.85 3.22
N TYR A 359 -10.08 7.26 1.98
CA TYR A 359 -11.06 7.21 0.90
C TYR A 359 -11.40 5.79 0.45
N ALA A 360 -10.41 4.90 0.37
CA ALA A 360 -10.64 3.50 0.06
C ALA A 360 -11.50 2.81 1.14
N ASP A 361 -11.20 3.04 2.41
CA ASP A 361 -11.98 2.55 3.54
C ASP A 361 -13.42 3.11 3.52
N ARG A 362 -13.59 4.40 3.22
CA ARG A 362 -14.91 5.00 3.03
C ARG A 362 -15.73 4.31 1.95
N PHE A 363 -15.11 3.98 0.82
CA PHE A 363 -15.79 3.26 -0.26
C PHE A 363 -16.14 1.82 0.13
N ILE A 364 -15.23 1.09 0.76
CA ILE A 364 -15.40 -0.35 1.02
C ILE A 364 -16.33 -0.59 2.22
N ASN A 365 -16.12 0.16 3.29
CA ASN A 365 -16.73 -0.04 4.60
C ASN A 365 -17.86 0.94 4.93
N ASP A 366 -18.18 1.86 4.01
CA ASP A 366 -19.18 2.91 4.19
C ASP A 366 -18.95 3.73 5.47
N ARG A 367 -17.69 3.90 5.89
CA ARG A 367 -17.30 4.63 7.12
C ARG A 367 -16.38 5.81 6.88
N THR A 368 -16.28 6.70 7.86
CA THR A 368 -15.35 7.84 7.80
C THR A 368 -14.30 7.70 8.88
N LEU A 369 -13.06 7.42 8.47
CA LEU A 369 -11.90 7.52 9.35
C LEU A 369 -11.46 8.98 9.52
N PRO A 370 -10.83 9.35 10.64
CA PRO A 370 -10.21 10.65 10.81
C PRO A 370 -9.24 10.96 9.68
N GLU A 371 -9.37 12.15 9.10
CA GLU A 371 -8.53 12.59 7.99
C GLU A 371 -7.21 13.19 8.53
N PRO A 372 -6.04 12.64 8.19
CA PRO A 372 -4.77 13.17 8.66
C PRO A 372 -4.43 14.47 7.93
N LEU A 373 -4.62 15.60 8.62
CA LEU A 373 -4.44 16.96 8.06
C LEU A 373 -3.03 17.20 7.49
N LEU A 374 -2.00 16.59 8.07
CA LEU A 374 -0.61 16.80 7.66
C LEU A 374 -0.31 16.29 6.24
N PHE A 375 -1.05 15.27 5.78
CA PHE A 375 -0.79 14.60 4.49
C PHE A 375 -1.78 14.97 3.39
N ASP A 376 -2.73 15.87 3.67
CA ASP A 376 -3.73 16.33 2.69
C ASP A 376 -3.08 17.05 1.51
N GLN A 377 -2.15 17.97 1.79
CA GLN A 377 -1.40 18.69 0.76
C GLN A 377 -0.54 17.75 -0.08
N VAL A 378 0.05 16.72 0.54
CA VAL A 378 0.84 15.70 -0.16
C VAL A 378 -0.08 14.93 -1.11
N TRP A 379 -1.22 14.43 -0.62
CA TRP A 379 -2.17 13.68 -1.44
C TRP A 379 -2.69 14.45 -2.66
N HIS A 380 -3.00 15.74 -2.48
CA HIS A 380 -3.42 16.61 -3.58
C HIS A 380 -2.27 16.99 -4.53
N PHE A 381 -1.04 17.07 -4.04
CA PHE A 381 0.14 17.28 -4.89
C PHE A 381 0.39 16.10 -5.83
N LEU A 382 0.17 14.87 -5.35
CA LEU A 382 0.32 13.63 -6.14
C LEU A 382 -0.69 13.54 -7.31
N GLN A 383 -1.74 14.36 -7.31
CA GLN A 383 -2.76 14.41 -8.37
C GLN A 383 -2.23 14.93 -9.72
N SER A 384 -1.27 15.86 -9.71
CA SER A 384 -1.08 16.79 -10.84
C SER A 384 0.30 16.74 -11.53
N SER A 385 1.27 15.98 -11.05
CA SER A 385 2.62 16.06 -11.64
C SER A 385 3.43 14.76 -11.55
N ALA A 386 3.88 14.24 -12.70
CA ALA A 386 4.96 13.26 -12.70
C ALA A 386 6.28 13.77 -12.09
N PRO A 387 6.65 15.06 -12.24
CA PRO A 387 7.81 15.61 -11.57
C PRO A 387 7.76 15.56 -10.03
N ALA A 388 6.58 15.55 -9.41
CA ALA A 388 6.43 15.36 -7.96
C ALA A 388 6.98 14.02 -7.46
N PHE A 389 7.02 13.01 -8.33
CA PHE A 389 7.53 11.69 -7.96
C PHE A 389 9.05 11.63 -7.96
N GLN A 390 9.76 12.57 -8.61
CA GLN A 390 11.23 12.55 -8.66
C GLN A 390 11.89 12.70 -7.28
N PRO A 391 11.46 13.62 -6.38
CA PRO A 391 12.02 13.68 -5.03
C PRO A 391 11.70 12.47 -4.15
N ILE A 392 10.49 11.89 -4.29
CA ILE A 392 10.09 10.68 -3.53
C ILE A 392 10.82 9.44 -4.07
N ALA A 393 10.99 9.34 -5.39
CA ALA A 393 11.72 8.28 -6.06
C ALA A 393 13.24 8.37 -5.91
N GLN A 394 13.79 9.51 -5.51
CA GLN A 394 15.20 9.59 -5.11
C GLN A 394 15.47 8.90 -3.77
N LEU A 395 14.43 8.62 -2.98
CA LEU A 395 14.53 7.89 -1.72
C LEU A 395 14.28 6.38 -1.89
N ASN A 396 13.42 5.97 -2.83
CA ASN A 396 13.06 4.57 -3.08
C ASN A 396 13.18 4.21 -4.57
N ASN A 397 13.84 3.08 -4.86
CA ASN A 397 14.47 2.68 -6.13
C ASN A 397 13.61 2.62 -7.43
N SER A 398 12.35 3.07 -7.47
CA SER A 398 11.60 3.28 -8.71
C SER A 398 10.40 4.24 -8.52
N PRO A 399 10.23 5.27 -9.38
CA PRO A 399 9.01 6.09 -9.39
C PRO A 399 7.73 5.29 -9.65
N ALA A 400 7.79 4.21 -10.44
CA ALA A 400 6.62 3.41 -10.79
C ALA A 400 6.09 2.59 -9.60
N ASP A 401 6.98 2.16 -8.70
CA ASP A 401 6.60 1.42 -7.49
C ASP A 401 5.70 2.25 -6.56
N ASN A 402 5.87 3.56 -6.48
CA ASN A 402 4.94 4.40 -5.71
C ASN A 402 3.73 4.86 -6.55
N LEU A 403 3.92 5.08 -7.85
CA LEU A 403 2.87 5.59 -8.73
C LEU A 403 1.66 4.66 -8.77
N HIS A 404 1.88 3.36 -8.95
CA HIS A 404 0.78 2.41 -9.05
C HIS A 404 -0.03 2.31 -7.75
N MET A 405 0.62 2.43 -6.58
CA MET A 405 -0.04 2.46 -5.27
C MET A 405 -0.98 3.66 -5.13
N ILE A 406 -0.51 4.85 -5.51
CA ILE A 406 -1.30 6.10 -5.47
C ILE A 406 -2.49 5.98 -6.40
N MET A 407 -2.24 5.55 -7.64
CA MET A 407 -3.29 5.37 -8.65
C MET A 407 -4.32 4.34 -8.21
N ASN A 408 -3.90 3.27 -7.54
CA ASN A 408 -4.79 2.25 -6.99
C ASN A 408 -5.69 2.84 -5.90
N LEU A 409 -5.12 3.45 -4.85
CA LEU A 409 -5.91 4.08 -3.78
C LEU A 409 -6.84 5.18 -4.30
N ALA A 410 -6.36 6.03 -5.22
CA ALA A 410 -7.18 7.06 -5.84
C ALA A 410 -8.32 6.45 -6.67
N ALA A 411 -8.07 5.35 -7.39
CA ALA A 411 -9.10 4.66 -8.14
C ALA A 411 -10.16 4.01 -7.25
N VAL A 412 -9.73 3.33 -6.18
CA VAL A 412 -10.61 2.67 -5.21
C VAL A 412 -11.46 3.68 -4.44
N GLY A 413 -10.84 4.72 -3.87
CA GLY A 413 -11.53 5.67 -3.00
C GLY A 413 -12.19 6.87 -3.68
N ASP A 414 -12.09 6.99 -5.02
CA ASP A 414 -12.37 8.24 -5.74
C ASP A 414 -11.59 9.43 -5.14
N GLY A 415 -10.28 9.23 -4.94
CA GLY A 415 -9.48 10.02 -4.00
C GLY A 415 -9.29 11.51 -4.31
N TRP A 416 -9.71 11.97 -5.48
CA TRP A 416 -9.70 13.38 -5.90
C TRP A 416 -11.08 13.85 -6.41
N GLY A 417 -12.15 13.15 -6.00
CA GLY A 417 -13.55 13.42 -6.37
C GLY A 417 -13.77 13.55 -7.87
N ALA A 418 -14.45 14.63 -8.29
CA ALA A 418 -14.80 14.86 -9.70
C ALA A 418 -13.61 14.88 -10.68
N THR A 419 -12.39 15.09 -10.17
CA THR A 419 -11.17 15.12 -10.99
C THR A 419 -10.40 13.79 -11.01
N THR A 420 -10.79 12.80 -10.21
CA THR A 420 -10.03 11.56 -10.04
C THR A 420 -9.74 10.87 -11.37
N ASN A 421 -10.78 10.62 -12.18
CA ASN A 421 -10.61 9.92 -13.44
C ASN A 421 -9.71 10.68 -14.44
N HIS A 422 -9.78 12.01 -14.45
CA HIS A 422 -8.91 12.83 -15.30
C HIS A 422 -7.44 12.73 -14.87
N SER A 423 -7.18 12.85 -13.57
CA SER A 423 -5.82 12.73 -13.02
C SER A 423 -5.25 11.32 -13.19
N LEU A 424 -6.05 10.28 -12.95
CA LEU A 424 -5.64 8.89 -13.21
C LEU A 424 -5.27 8.66 -14.68
N ARG A 425 -5.97 9.27 -15.64
CA ARG A 425 -5.61 9.18 -17.06
C ARG A 425 -4.27 9.84 -17.37
N GLN A 426 -4.03 11.02 -16.81
CA GLN A 426 -2.75 11.71 -16.95
C GLN A 426 -1.62 10.88 -16.33
N LEU A 427 -1.79 10.39 -15.11
CA LEU A 427 -0.82 9.54 -14.44
C LEU A 427 -0.59 8.21 -15.18
N ALA A 428 -1.64 7.59 -15.71
CA ALA A 428 -1.54 6.34 -16.47
C ALA A 428 -0.67 6.48 -17.71
N SER A 429 -0.64 7.66 -18.34
CA SER A 429 0.14 7.91 -19.56
C SER A 429 1.66 7.79 -19.39
N TYR A 430 2.18 7.83 -18.15
CA TYR A 430 3.62 7.74 -17.91
C TYR A 430 4.15 6.31 -18.07
N GLU A 431 3.43 5.33 -17.51
CA GLU A 431 3.85 3.92 -17.49
C GLU A 431 2.89 2.99 -18.26
N GLY A 432 1.87 3.56 -18.90
CA GLY A 432 0.81 2.77 -19.55
C GLY A 432 -0.11 2.08 -18.55
N PHE A 433 -0.33 2.68 -17.37
CA PHE A 433 -1.15 2.12 -16.30
C PHE A 433 -2.66 2.33 -16.51
N THR A 434 -3.14 2.01 -17.71
CA THR A 434 -4.53 2.20 -18.16
C THR A 434 -5.55 1.48 -17.28
N LEU A 435 -5.14 0.47 -16.51
CA LEU A 435 -6.00 -0.27 -15.59
C LEU A 435 -6.67 0.62 -14.54
N TYR A 436 -5.92 1.49 -13.84
CA TYR A 436 -6.45 2.26 -12.72
C TYR A 436 -7.57 3.27 -13.08
N PRO A 437 -7.49 4.05 -14.18
CA PRO A 437 -8.63 4.87 -14.59
C PRO A 437 -9.85 4.05 -15.02
N ILE A 438 -9.69 2.83 -15.53
CA ILE A 438 -10.82 1.93 -15.84
C ILE A 438 -11.38 1.32 -14.55
N LEU A 439 -10.52 0.95 -13.59
CA LEU A 439 -10.93 0.50 -12.26
C LEU A 439 -11.81 1.55 -11.57
N ASN A 440 -11.35 2.81 -11.52
CA ASN A 440 -12.13 3.93 -11.01
C ASN A 440 -13.48 4.08 -11.74
N TYR A 441 -13.47 3.93 -13.06
CA TYR A 441 -14.70 3.97 -13.87
C TYR A 441 -15.71 2.89 -13.42
N VAL A 442 -15.27 1.64 -13.29
CA VAL A 442 -16.11 0.50 -12.89
C VAL A 442 -16.63 0.65 -11.45
N LEU A 443 -15.80 1.15 -10.54
CA LEU A 443 -16.18 1.31 -9.14
C LEU A 443 -17.20 2.43 -8.94
N HIS A 444 -17.03 3.58 -9.60
CA HIS A 444 -17.75 4.81 -9.23
C HIS A 444 -18.76 5.31 -10.27
N TYR A 445 -18.73 4.80 -11.51
CA TYR A 445 -19.57 5.30 -12.59
C TYR A 445 -20.51 4.22 -13.15
N SER A 446 -21.54 4.67 -13.87
CA SER A 446 -22.44 3.77 -14.60
C SER A 446 -21.78 3.30 -15.90
N PRO A 447 -21.99 2.05 -16.36
CA PRO A 447 -21.44 1.55 -17.63
C PRO A 447 -21.80 2.42 -18.85
N GLY A 448 -20.96 2.42 -19.90
CA GLY A 448 -21.29 2.99 -21.22
C GLY A 448 -20.62 4.30 -21.66
N ASN A 449 -19.97 5.02 -20.77
CA ASN A 449 -19.30 6.32 -20.99
C ASN A 449 -17.78 6.29 -20.74
N LEU A 450 -17.13 5.13 -20.88
CA LEU A 450 -15.67 5.06 -20.77
C LEU A 450 -15.02 5.92 -21.86
N HIS A 451 -14.02 6.73 -21.49
CA HIS A 451 -13.36 7.63 -22.42
C HIS A 451 -12.80 6.87 -23.65
N PRO A 452 -13.00 7.36 -24.89
CA PRO A 452 -12.57 6.65 -26.09
C PRO A 452 -11.08 6.30 -26.13
N ASP A 453 -10.20 7.20 -25.65
CA ASP A 453 -8.77 6.92 -25.58
C ASP A 453 -8.43 5.78 -24.63
N LEU A 454 -9.05 5.73 -23.44
CA LEU A 454 -8.86 4.62 -22.49
C LEU A 454 -9.28 3.28 -23.09
N SER A 455 -10.43 3.28 -23.77
CA SER A 455 -10.94 2.10 -24.48
C SER A 455 -9.99 1.64 -25.58
N ARG A 456 -9.47 2.58 -26.39
CA ARG A 456 -8.49 2.27 -27.44
C ARG A 456 -7.20 1.69 -26.83
N ASP A 457 -6.66 2.34 -25.82
CA ASP A 457 -5.38 1.96 -25.24
C ASP A 457 -5.47 0.60 -24.51
N ALA A 458 -6.56 0.35 -23.77
CA ALA A 458 -6.81 -0.94 -23.14
C ALA A 458 -6.99 -2.06 -24.16
N ARG A 459 -7.71 -1.82 -25.26
CA ARG A 459 -7.84 -2.81 -26.34
C ARG A 459 -6.51 -3.14 -26.97
N HIS A 460 -5.71 -2.13 -27.29
CA HIS A 460 -4.38 -2.33 -27.84
C HIS A 460 -3.49 -3.19 -26.93
N ILE A 461 -3.55 -2.94 -25.61
CA ILE A 461 -2.83 -3.74 -24.61
C ILE A 461 -3.34 -5.19 -24.57
N LEU A 462 -4.65 -5.42 -24.63
CA LEU A 462 -5.22 -6.78 -24.63
C LEU A 462 -4.93 -7.55 -25.93
N GLU A 463 -4.99 -6.87 -27.07
CA GLU A 463 -4.71 -7.44 -28.39
C GLU A 463 -3.24 -7.84 -28.56
N SER A 464 -2.34 -7.12 -27.89
CA SER A 464 -0.90 -7.40 -27.92
C SER A 464 -0.48 -8.58 -27.03
N ALA A 465 -1.39 -9.07 -26.17
CA ALA A 465 -1.08 -10.14 -25.24
C ALA A 465 -0.87 -11.49 -25.95
N PRO A 466 0.19 -12.25 -25.57
CA PRO A 466 0.45 -13.56 -26.14
C PRO A 466 -0.69 -14.54 -25.80
N TYR A 467 -1.14 -15.33 -26.78
CA TYR A 467 -2.27 -16.23 -26.55
C TYR A 467 -2.03 -17.25 -25.43
N ALA A 468 -0.79 -17.76 -25.32
CA ALA A 468 -0.40 -18.78 -24.34
C ALA A 468 -0.20 -18.26 -22.90
N GLY A 469 -0.29 -16.95 -22.67
CA GLY A 469 0.03 -16.31 -21.39
C GLY A 469 1.32 -15.51 -21.43
N PRO A 470 1.51 -14.54 -20.52
CA PRO A 470 2.70 -13.71 -20.47
C PRO A 470 3.92 -14.56 -20.12
N GLU A 471 4.98 -14.45 -20.91
CA GLU A 471 6.22 -15.18 -20.70
C GLU A 471 7.40 -14.57 -21.45
N VAL A 472 8.60 -14.73 -20.90
CA VAL A 472 9.88 -14.31 -21.49
C VAL A 472 10.83 -15.51 -21.55
N GLY A 473 11.64 -15.61 -22.61
CA GLY A 473 12.57 -16.72 -22.76
C GLY A 473 13.50 -16.58 -23.97
N PRO A 474 14.46 -17.51 -24.15
CA PRO A 474 15.49 -17.44 -25.18
C PRO A 474 14.94 -17.29 -26.60
N ASP A 475 13.86 -18.02 -26.91
CA ASP A 475 13.28 -18.06 -28.26
C ASP A 475 12.24 -16.95 -28.51
N ARG A 476 12.11 -16.00 -27.58
CA ARG A 476 11.09 -14.94 -27.64
C ARG A 476 11.72 -13.57 -27.69
N PRO A 477 11.93 -12.99 -28.91
CA PRO A 477 12.44 -11.64 -29.02
C PRO A 477 11.53 -10.63 -28.28
N PRO A 478 12.12 -9.58 -27.65
CA PRO A 478 11.38 -8.56 -26.88
C PRO A 478 10.18 -7.96 -27.60
N ALA A 479 10.29 -7.80 -28.93
CA ALA A 479 9.22 -7.26 -29.77
C ALA A 479 7.93 -8.10 -29.77
N LEU A 480 8.00 -9.39 -29.44
CA LEU A 480 6.83 -10.29 -29.38
C LEU A 480 6.07 -10.21 -28.05
N ILE A 481 6.65 -9.60 -27.02
CA ILE A 481 6.09 -9.61 -25.68
C ILE A 481 5.23 -8.36 -25.43
N ALA A 482 5.39 -7.29 -26.22
CA ALA A 482 4.50 -6.12 -26.26
C ALA A 482 4.11 -5.53 -24.88
N GLY A 483 5.06 -5.55 -23.94
CA GLY A 483 4.90 -5.11 -22.56
C GLY A 483 4.26 -6.12 -21.59
N TRP A 484 4.20 -7.40 -21.95
CA TRP A 484 3.75 -8.52 -21.09
C TRP A 484 4.93 -9.34 -20.54
N GLY A 485 6.10 -8.70 -20.40
CA GLY A 485 7.36 -9.35 -20.03
C GLY A 485 7.68 -9.28 -18.55
N SER A 486 6.69 -8.99 -17.71
CA SER A 486 6.83 -8.87 -16.26
C SER A 486 5.70 -9.61 -15.52
N GLU A 487 5.90 -9.78 -14.21
CA GLU A 487 4.97 -10.41 -13.28
C GLU A 487 3.68 -9.62 -13.02
N ASN A 488 3.67 -8.34 -13.37
CA ASN A 488 2.49 -7.49 -13.42
C ASN A 488 2.82 -6.20 -14.18
N ARG A 489 2.14 -6.00 -15.31
CA ARG A 489 2.29 -4.84 -16.18
C ARG A 489 1.95 -3.53 -15.48
N PHE A 490 1.01 -3.51 -14.55
CA PHE A 490 0.49 -2.30 -13.93
C PHE A 490 1.16 -1.93 -12.61
N ILE A 491 2.25 -2.62 -12.27
CA ILE A 491 3.08 -2.38 -11.09
C ILE A 491 4.52 -2.08 -11.53
N ARG A 492 5.00 -2.72 -12.61
CA ARG A 492 6.35 -2.55 -13.14
C ARG A 492 6.45 -1.44 -14.17
N GLU A 493 7.62 -0.80 -14.23
CA GLU A 493 7.95 0.23 -15.23
C GLU A 493 7.79 -0.29 -16.66
N ALA A 494 7.36 0.56 -17.58
CA ALA A 494 7.23 0.23 -19.01
C ALA A 494 8.54 -0.31 -19.62
N ALA A 495 9.70 0.14 -19.11
CA ALA A 495 11.00 -0.35 -19.52
C ALA A 495 11.25 -1.81 -19.08
N GLN A 496 10.77 -2.20 -17.89
CA GLN A 496 10.91 -3.55 -17.35
C GLN A 496 10.00 -4.55 -18.07
N GLN A 497 8.83 -4.09 -18.51
CA GLN A 497 7.84 -4.89 -19.24
C GLN A 497 8.35 -5.43 -20.60
N ASN A 498 9.45 -4.87 -21.13
CA ASN A 498 10.03 -5.22 -22.43
C ASN A 498 11.46 -5.78 -22.32
N GLN A 499 11.91 -6.16 -21.13
CA GLN A 499 13.26 -6.71 -20.98
C GLN A 499 13.38 -8.05 -21.73
N PRO A 500 14.49 -8.27 -22.46
CA PRO A 500 14.75 -9.56 -23.05
C PRO A 500 14.82 -10.63 -21.96
N GLY A 501 14.25 -11.80 -22.24
CA GLY A 501 14.43 -12.97 -21.39
C GLY A 501 15.91 -13.33 -21.26
N ASP A 502 16.26 -13.94 -20.14
CA ASP A 502 17.57 -14.58 -19.95
C ASP A 502 17.68 -15.77 -20.93
N PRO A 503 18.73 -15.88 -21.76
CA PRO A 503 18.85 -16.97 -22.74
C PRO A 503 18.90 -18.36 -22.10
N TYR A 504 19.10 -18.46 -20.79
CA TYR A 504 19.14 -19.74 -20.06
C TYR A 504 17.87 -20.02 -19.26
N LYS A 505 16.87 -19.13 -19.30
CA LYS A 505 15.65 -19.25 -18.49
C LYS A 505 14.41 -18.90 -19.29
N GLU A 506 13.37 -19.69 -19.10
CA GLU A 506 12.01 -19.34 -19.49
C GLU A 506 11.25 -18.89 -18.22
N VAL A 507 10.68 -17.69 -18.23
CA VAL A 507 9.87 -17.18 -17.12
C VAL A 507 8.43 -17.03 -17.59
N LYS A 508 7.53 -17.71 -16.90
CA LYS A 508 6.09 -17.69 -17.12
C LYS A 508 5.42 -16.90 -16.00
N PHE A 509 4.57 -15.94 -16.34
CA PHE A 509 3.80 -15.16 -15.35
C PHE A 509 2.34 -15.59 -15.30
N ASN A 510 1.65 -15.29 -14.21
CA ASN A 510 0.27 -15.78 -13.98
C ASN A 510 -0.81 -15.10 -14.84
N GLY A 511 -0.56 -13.90 -15.38
CA GLY A 511 -1.49 -13.16 -16.24
C GLY A 511 -2.70 -12.56 -15.52
N LEU A 512 -2.65 -12.39 -14.19
CA LEU A 512 -3.72 -11.76 -13.41
C LEU A 512 -4.01 -10.32 -13.87
N ASP A 513 -2.97 -9.60 -14.26
CA ASP A 513 -3.05 -8.25 -14.82
C ASP A 513 -3.84 -8.18 -16.13
N TYR A 514 -3.60 -9.12 -17.06
CA TYR A 514 -4.39 -9.28 -18.28
C TYR A 514 -5.85 -9.56 -17.96
N MET A 515 -6.10 -10.55 -17.09
CA MET A 515 -7.45 -10.99 -16.75
C MET A 515 -8.25 -9.87 -16.10
N LEU A 516 -7.65 -9.10 -15.19
CA LEU A 516 -8.34 -7.99 -14.55
C LEU A 516 -8.61 -6.84 -15.55
N LEU A 517 -7.63 -6.45 -16.38
CA LEU A 517 -7.86 -5.43 -17.41
C LEU A 517 -8.98 -5.85 -18.38
N HIS A 518 -8.96 -7.11 -18.82
CA HIS A 518 -9.99 -7.69 -19.69
C HIS A 518 -11.38 -7.52 -19.08
N ASN A 519 -11.55 -7.96 -17.83
CA ASN A 519 -12.84 -7.93 -17.16
C ASN A 519 -13.34 -6.51 -16.91
N LEU A 520 -12.46 -5.61 -16.46
CA LEU A 520 -12.82 -4.20 -16.24
C LEU A 520 -13.27 -3.53 -17.54
N LEU A 521 -12.58 -3.79 -18.65
CA LEU A 521 -12.98 -3.27 -19.97
C LEU A 521 -14.31 -3.88 -20.44
N TYR A 522 -14.51 -5.19 -20.25
CA TYR A 522 -15.76 -5.86 -20.62
C TYR A 522 -16.94 -5.27 -19.83
N ILE A 523 -16.79 -5.10 -18.51
CA ILE A 523 -17.80 -4.46 -17.67
C ILE A 523 -18.11 -3.03 -18.13
N ALA A 524 -17.07 -2.24 -18.43
CA ALA A 524 -17.24 -0.85 -18.84
C ALA A 524 -17.87 -0.71 -20.24
N GLN A 525 -17.61 -1.66 -21.16
CA GLN A 525 -17.97 -1.59 -22.57
C GLN A 525 -18.35 -2.98 -23.16
N PRO A 526 -19.49 -3.55 -22.75
CA PRO A 526 -19.91 -4.89 -23.16
C PRO A 526 -20.04 -5.08 -24.67
N GLN A 527 -20.40 -4.01 -25.40
CA GLN A 527 -20.56 -4.03 -26.85
C GLN A 527 -19.28 -4.38 -27.62
N PHE A 528 -18.10 -4.30 -26.99
CA PHE A 528 -16.83 -4.65 -27.64
C PHE A 528 -16.50 -6.13 -27.60
N PHE A 529 -17.21 -6.90 -26.80
CA PHE A 529 -17.00 -8.32 -26.66
C PHE A 529 -18.23 -9.01 -27.29
N ALA A 530 -18.07 -9.47 -28.53
CA ALA A 530 -19.10 -10.22 -29.23
C ALA A 530 -19.42 -11.53 -28.49
N SER A 531 -20.54 -12.17 -28.84
CA SER A 531 -20.90 -13.48 -28.29
C SER A 531 -19.82 -14.51 -28.62
N VAL A 532 -19.07 -14.93 -27.60
CA VAL A 532 -18.00 -15.92 -27.75
C VAL A 532 -18.58 -17.32 -27.57
N GLN A 533 -18.06 -18.27 -28.35
CA GLN A 533 -18.40 -19.67 -28.14
C GLN A 533 -17.87 -20.10 -26.78
N HIS A 534 -18.79 -20.46 -25.89
CA HIS A 534 -18.45 -20.97 -24.57
C HIS A 534 -17.81 -22.37 -24.70
N PHE A 535 -16.69 -22.56 -24.00
CA PHE A 535 -16.04 -23.86 -23.84
C PHE A 535 -16.36 -24.39 -22.44
N PRO A 536 -17.03 -25.56 -22.33
CA PRO A 536 -17.33 -26.17 -21.04
C PRO A 536 -16.06 -26.37 -20.22
N ARG A 537 -16.12 -26.06 -18.92
CA ARG A 537 -14.98 -26.17 -18.01
C ARG A 537 -15.22 -27.21 -16.94
N THR A 538 -14.14 -27.82 -16.49
CA THR A 538 -14.20 -28.79 -15.39
C THR A 538 -14.67 -28.09 -14.12
N PRO A 539 -15.72 -28.58 -13.45
CA PRO A 539 -16.11 -28.10 -12.13
C PRO A 539 -14.96 -28.27 -11.14
N ILE A 540 -14.71 -27.24 -10.33
CA ILE A 540 -13.79 -27.34 -9.19
C ILE A 540 -14.46 -28.21 -8.13
N PRO A 541 -13.73 -29.17 -7.50
CA PRO A 541 -14.25 -29.96 -6.40
C PRO A 541 -14.86 -29.08 -5.29
N GLU A 542 -15.78 -29.64 -4.51
CA GLU A 542 -16.25 -28.95 -3.31
C GLU A 542 -15.06 -28.69 -2.36
N LEU A 543 -14.91 -27.44 -1.95
CA LEU A 543 -13.89 -27.04 -1.00
C LEU A 543 -14.36 -27.36 0.42
N PRO A 544 -13.52 -28.01 1.24
CA PRO A 544 -13.86 -28.26 2.64
C PRO A 544 -14.00 -26.95 3.39
N ALA A 545 -14.76 -26.96 4.48
CA ALA A 545 -14.64 -25.91 5.47
C ALA A 545 -13.23 -25.97 6.10
N PRO A 546 -12.61 -24.84 6.42
CA PRO A 546 -11.38 -24.84 7.20
C PRO A 546 -11.59 -25.54 8.55
N ASN A 547 -10.53 -26.16 9.06
CA ASN A 547 -10.54 -26.87 10.34
C ASN A 547 -10.39 -25.93 11.54
N TRP A 548 -10.27 -24.62 11.31
CA TRP A 548 -10.42 -23.57 12.31
C TRP A 548 -11.79 -22.92 12.18
N PRO A 549 -12.37 -22.40 13.29
CA PRO A 549 -13.63 -21.67 13.23
C PRO A 549 -13.47 -20.46 12.31
N VAL A 550 -14.19 -20.49 11.19
CA VAL A 550 -14.49 -19.28 10.43
C VAL A 550 -15.81 -18.79 10.98
N PRO A 551 -15.84 -17.63 11.64
CA PRO A 551 -17.10 -17.03 12.07
C PRO A 551 -18.00 -16.97 10.83
N PRO A 552 -19.18 -17.62 10.82
CA PRO A 552 -20.13 -17.41 9.74
C PRO A 552 -20.40 -15.91 9.65
N ALA A 553 -20.72 -15.41 8.45
CA ALA A 553 -20.93 -13.98 8.28
C ALA A 553 -21.96 -13.45 9.30
N THR A 554 -22.99 -14.24 9.62
CA THR A 554 -24.02 -13.94 10.62
C THR A 554 -23.53 -13.91 12.08
N GLU A 555 -22.35 -14.45 12.40
CA GLU A 555 -21.75 -14.41 13.75
C GLU A 555 -20.82 -13.21 13.98
N ILE A 556 -20.70 -12.34 12.98
CA ILE A 556 -19.86 -11.16 13.09
C ILE A 556 -20.69 -10.09 13.78
N PRO A 557 -20.31 -9.62 14.97
CA PRO A 557 -21.17 -8.75 15.76
C PRO A 557 -21.45 -7.44 15.01
N PRO A 558 -22.53 -6.72 15.36
CA PRO A 558 -22.90 -5.50 14.68
C PRO A 558 -21.74 -4.51 14.68
N LEU A 559 -21.64 -3.87 13.54
CA LEU A 559 -20.52 -3.05 13.18
C LEU A 559 -20.91 -1.62 13.46
N GLY A 560 -20.09 -0.87 14.18
CA GLY A 560 -20.28 0.58 14.25
C GLY A 560 -19.04 1.34 14.63
N TYR A 561 -19.13 2.64 14.46
CA TYR A 561 -18.08 3.59 14.77
C TYR A 561 -18.71 4.92 15.16
N THR A 562 -17.97 5.69 15.95
CA THR A 562 -18.39 7.03 16.37
C THR A 562 -17.67 8.11 15.60
N SER A 563 -18.38 9.18 15.27
CA SER A 563 -17.79 10.47 14.88
C SER A 563 -18.20 11.54 15.89
N PHE A 564 -17.34 12.56 16.06
CA PHE A 564 -17.55 13.61 17.04
C PHE A 564 -18.00 14.89 16.34
N GLY A 565 -19.05 15.53 16.87
CA GLY A 565 -19.41 16.90 16.56
C GLY A 565 -18.51 17.88 17.29
N THR A 566 -18.53 19.15 16.87
CA THR A 566 -17.78 20.20 17.55
C THR A 566 -18.29 20.37 18.99
N PRO A 567 -17.40 20.40 19.99
CA PRO A 567 -17.71 20.82 21.35
C PRO A 567 -18.55 22.10 21.37
N ARG A 568 -19.67 22.07 22.10
CA ARG A 568 -20.50 23.26 22.33
C ARG A 568 -20.51 23.57 23.82
N GLY A 569 -19.95 24.74 24.17
CA GLY A 569 -20.09 25.29 25.52
C GLY A 569 -21.51 25.81 25.70
N ILE A 570 -22.21 25.34 26.74
CA ILE A 570 -23.55 25.82 27.05
C ILE A 570 -23.48 26.75 28.25
N ASN A 571 -23.87 28.01 28.04
CA ASN A 571 -23.94 28.99 29.11
C ASN A 571 -25.32 28.91 29.78
N ILE A 572 -25.48 27.99 30.73
CA ILE A 572 -26.72 27.79 31.49
C ILE A 572 -26.71 28.52 32.84
N GLY A 573 -26.29 29.79 32.87
CA GLY A 573 -26.76 30.78 33.85
C GLY A 573 -26.55 30.57 35.36
N ARG A 574 -26.02 29.46 35.89
CA ARG A 574 -25.66 29.28 37.32
C ARG A 574 -24.79 28.03 37.54
N ILE A 575 -23.58 28.25 38.06
CA ILE A 575 -22.63 27.35 38.77
C ILE A 575 -22.11 26.08 38.04
N ASP A 576 -22.80 25.46 37.09
CA ASP A 576 -22.31 24.22 36.44
C ASP A 576 -22.16 24.39 34.92
N GLU A 577 -21.00 24.92 34.47
CA GLU A 577 -20.64 24.99 33.04
C GLU A 577 -20.31 23.57 32.57
N ALA A 578 -21.24 22.93 31.85
CA ALA A 578 -21.03 21.63 31.25
C ALA A 578 -20.72 21.75 29.75
N MET A 579 -19.81 20.92 29.26
CA MET A 579 -19.51 20.82 27.84
C MET A 579 -20.40 19.75 27.22
N GLN A 580 -21.05 20.09 26.10
CA GLN A 580 -21.72 19.10 25.27
C GLN A 580 -20.85 18.70 24.08
N VAL A 581 -20.68 17.39 23.91
CA VAL A 581 -20.09 16.79 22.71
C VAL A 581 -21.16 15.91 22.08
N ASP A 582 -21.56 16.27 20.86
CA ASP A 582 -22.37 15.38 20.04
C ASP A 582 -21.47 14.25 19.54
N ILE A 583 -21.92 13.01 19.71
CA ILE A 583 -21.23 11.80 19.27
C ILE A 583 -22.23 11.08 18.37
N PHE A 584 -21.93 10.98 17.08
CA PHE A 584 -22.78 10.30 16.12
C PHE A 584 -22.28 8.88 15.95
N LEU A 585 -23.12 7.90 16.27
CA LEU A 585 -22.85 6.50 16.04
C LEU A 585 -23.43 6.10 14.69
N ASN A 586 -22.57 5.61 13.80
CA ASN A 586 -23.02 4.90 12.62
C ASN A 586 -22.83 3.41 12.87
N TYR A 587 -23.88 2.64 12.67
CA TYR A 587 -23.86 1.22 12.93
C TYR A 587 -24.73 0.47 11.93
N THR A 588 -24.40 -0.79 11.69
CA THR A 588 -25.18 -1.72 10.87
C THR A 588 -25.10 -3.09 11.52
N ASP A 589 -26.19 -3.83 11.47
CA ASP A 589 -26.16 -5.24 11.84
C ASP A 589 -25.29 -6.02 10.84
N PRO A 590 -25.17 -7.33 11.08
CA PRO A 590 -24.62 -8.22 10.11
C PRO A 590 -25.10 -7.99 8.66
N ASP A 591 -26.38 -7.89 8.41
CA ASP A 591 -26.93 -7.82 7.06
C ASP A 591 -26.95 -6.39 6.48
N GLY A 592 -26.37 -5.41 7.17
CA GLY A 592 -26.39 -4.00 6.76
C GLY A 592 -27.64 -3.25 7.23
N ASP A 593 -28.48 -3.87 8.03
CA ASP A 593 -29.71 -3.32 8.58
C ASP A 593 -29.44 -2.63 9.92
N THR A 594 -29.75 -1.35 10.02
CA THR A 594 -29.56 -0.60 11.27
C THR A 594 -30.69 -0.85 12.27
N GLN A 595 -31.85 -1.33 11.83
CA GLN A 595 -33.01 -1.50 12.71
C GLN A 595 -32.90 -2.73 13.63
N LYS A 596 -31.99 -3.65 13.31
CA LYS A 596 -31.79 -4.90 14.03
C LYS A 596 -30.69 -4.83 15.08
N VAL A 597 -30.01 -3.69 15.20
CA VAL A 597 -28.96 -3.51 16.20
C VAL A 597 -29.53 -2.80 17.41
N PHE A 598 -29.55 -3.49 18.54
CA PHE A 598 -29.68 -2.85 19.83
C PHE A 598 -28.41 -2.03 20.12
N VAL A 599 -28.62 -0.78 20.52
CA VAL A 599 -27.53 0.13 20.88
C VAL A 599 -27.70 0.54 22.33
N GLY A 600 -26.75 0.14 23.17
CA GLY A 600 -26.63 0.55 24.56
C GLY A 600 -25.32 1.29 24.81
N HIS A 601 -25.15 1.81 26.01
CA HIS A 601 -23.89 2.39 26.47
C HIS A 601 -23.69 2.17 27.96
N ASP A 602 -22.44 2.13 28.42
CA ASP A 602 -22.13 2.29 29.84
C ASP A 602 -22.07 3.77 30.22
N MET A 603 -21.96 4.04 31.52
CA MET A 603 -21.81 5.40 32.03
C MET A 603 -20.31 5.75 32.10
N PRO A 604 -19.89 6.92 31.58
CA PRO A 604 -18.52 7.38 31.75
C PRO A 604 -18.20 7.62 33.22
N ASP A 605 -16.93 7.52 33.59
CA ASP A 605 -16.45 7.79 34.95
C ASP A 605 -16.72 9.24 35.41
N VAL A 606 -16.84 10.16 34.44
CA VAL A 606 -17.12 11.58 34.68
C VAL A 606 -18.13 12.08 33.64
N GLY A 607 -19.21 12.72 34.11
CA GLY A 607 -20.28 13.23 33.25
C GLY A 607 -21.42 12.22 33.06
N TYR A 608 -22.23 12.42 32.04
CA TYR A 608 -23.29 11.48 31.64
C TYR A 608 -23.53 11.55 30.12
N ILE A 609 -24.18 10.51 29.59
CA ILE A 609 -24.51 10.36 28.18
C ILE A 609 -26.04 10.36 28.03
N GLU A 610 -26.56 11.19 27.14
CA GLU A 610 -27.95 11.09 26.65
C GLU A 610 -27.95 10.47 25.26
N GLN A 611 -28.84 9.50 25.02
CA GLN A 611 -29.00 8.86 23.72
C GLN A 611 -30.31 9.32 23.05
N ASP A 612 -30.20 9.86 21.84
CA ASP A 612 -31.29 10.20 20.94
C ASP A 612 -31.11 9.44 19.62
N GLY A 613 -31.61 8.20 19.60
CA GLY A 613 -31.43 7.27 18.47
C GLY A 613 -29.96 6.89 18.26
N SER A 614 -29.38 7.29 17.12
CA SER A 614 -27.97 7.08 16.78
C SER A 614 -27.05 8.22 17.25
N LYS A 615 -27.61 9.24 17.90
CA LYS A 615 -26.86 10.37 18.45
C LYS A 615 -26.70 10.18 19.96
N PHE A 616 -25.47 10.31 20.44
CA PHE A 616 -25.13 10.38 21.86
C PHE A 616 -24.69 11.80 22.18
N ILE A 617 -25.12 12.33 23.32
CA ILE A 617 -24.75 13.66 23.79
C ILE A 617 -24.04 13.47 25.11
N PHE A 618 -22.71 13.63 25.10
CA PHE A 618 -21.94 13.65 26.33
C PHE A 618 -22.05 15.01 27.00
N THR A 619 -22.37 15.01 28.30
CA THR A 619 -22.38 16.21 29.15
C THR A 619 -21.40 16.00 30.31
N GLY A 620 -20.28 16.75 30.29
CA GLY A 620 -19.21 16.65 31.28
C GLY A 620 -18.91 17.97 31.98
N PRO A 621 -18.38 17.95 33.22
CA PRO A 621 -17.97 19.16 33.95
C PRO A 621 -16.77 19.85 33.29
N ILE A 622 -16.71 21.18 33.35
CA ILE A 622 -15.58 22.00 32.82
C ILE A 622 -14.61 22.45 33.94
N TYR A 623 -14.91 22.16 35.21
CA TYR A 623 -14.18 22.71 36.36
C TYR A 623 -13.35 21.66 37.12
N GLY A 624 -12.14 22.06 37.54
CA GLY A 624 -11.33 21.34 38.54
C GLY A 624 -10.11 20.59 38.00
N ALA A 625 -9.98 20.44 36.69
CA ALA A 625 -8.79 19.87 36.03
C ALA A 625 -8.44 20.68 34.77
N THR A 626 -7.18 20.66 34.35
CA THR A 626 -6.70 21.35 33.14
C THR A 626 -7.18 20.66 31.86
N THR A 627 -7.26 19.33 31.90
CA THR A 627 -7.92 18.48 30.92
C THR A 627 -8.75 17.44 31.66
N HIS A 628 -9.94 17.19 31.14
CA HIS A 628 -10.76 16.06 31.58
C HIS A 628 -10.67 14.97 30.53
N ARG A 629 -10.45 13.74 31.00
CA ARG A 629 -10.46 12.52 30.18
C ARG A 629 -11.50 11.59 30.74
N THR A 630 -12.32 11.05 29.87
CA THR A 630 -13.18 9.92 30.20
C THR A 630 -13.31 9.03 28.98
N SER A 631 -13.82 7.83 29.17
CA SER A 631 -14.25 6.98 28.07
C SER A 631 -15.53 6.30 28.50
N PHE A 632 -16.37 6.00 27.53
CA PHE A 632 -17.50 5.11 27.73
C PHE A 632 -17.55 4.14 26.56
N ASN A 633 -18.20 3.02 26.77
CA ASN A 633 -18.38 1.97 25.79
C ASN A 633 -19.79 2.04 25.23
N ILE A 634 -19.91 2.05 23.91
CA ILE A 634 -21.16 1.80 23.21
C ILE A 634 -21.24 0.32 22.90
N LEU A 635 -22.32 -0.32 23.34
CA LEU A 635 -22.61 -1.72 23.11
C LEU A 635 -23.53 -1.80 21.88
N LEU A 636 -23.08 -2.49 20.85
CA LEU A 636 -23.91 -2.89 19.72
C LEU A 636 -24.25 -4.36 19.89
N GLN A 637 -25.52 -4.71 19.84
CA GLN A 637 -25.96 -6.10 19.89
C GLN A 637 -26.90 -6.39 18.73
N ASP A 638 -26.69 -7.48 18.00
CA ASP A 638 -27.59 -7.83 16.89
C ASP A 638 -28.76 -8.68 17.40
N GLU A 639 -29.64 -9.05 16.48
CA GLU A 639 -30.81 -9.90 16.77
C GLU A 639 -30.40 -11.32 17.24
N GLN A 640 -29.17 -11.75 16.97
CA GLN A 640 -28.59 -13.00 17.42
C GLN A 640 -27.90 -12.88 18.78
N GLY A 641 -27.81 -11.68 19.35
CA GLY A 641 -27.24 -11.41 20.66
C GLY A 641 -25.72 -11.22 20.65
N LEU A 642 -25.08 -11.15 19.49
CA LEU A 642 -23.64 -10.93 19.37
C LEU A 642 -23.32 -9.47 19.67
N LEU A 643 -22.34 -9.28 20.54
CA LEU A 643 -21.98 -7.98 21.08
C LEU A 643 -20.71 -7.46 20.43
N ASN A 644 -20.74 -6.20 20.01
CA ASN A 644 -19.56 -5.40 19.72
C ASN A 644 -19.52 -4.23 20.69
N THR A 645 -18.31 -3.85 21.10
CA THR A 645 -18.12 -2.76 22.05
C THR A 645 -17.23 -1.71 21.41
N ILE A 646 -17.74 -0.49 21.26
CA ILE A 646 -16.97 0.64 20.75
C ILE A 646 -16.55 1.47 21.95
N ASN A 647 -15.25 1.50 22.24
CA ASN A 647 -14.72 2.43 23.23
C ASN A 647 -14.64 3.84 22.63
N VAL A 648 -15.29 4.80 23.29
CA VAL A 648 -15.35 6.20 22.86
C VAL A 648 -14.50 7.04 23.81
N PRO A 649 -13.23 7.31 23.47
CA PRO A 649 -12.41 8.21 24.28
C PRO A 649 -12.89 9.65 24.10
N LEU A 650 -13.04 10.36 25.21
CA LEU A 650 -13.41 11.77 25.26
C LEU A 650 -12.36 12.56 26.04
N GLU A 651 -11.83 13.61 25.41
CA GLU A 651 -10.92 14.56 26.03
C GLU A 651 -11.41 15.98 25.77
N TRP A 652 -11.46 16.80 26.82
CA TRP A 652 -11.85 18.21 26.69
C TRP A 652 -11.10 19.14 27.64
N PRO A 653 -10.87 20.40 27.22
CA PRO A 653 -10.17 21.37 28.05
C PRO A 653 -11.03 21.84 29.22
N GLY A 654 -10.41 22.00 30.39
CA GLY A 654 -10.99 22.73 31.51
C GLY A 654 -10.73 24.25 31.39
N LYS A 655 -11.41 25.06 32.20
CA LYS A 655 -11.24 26.52 32.24
C LYS A 655 -10.01 26.91 33.04
N ILE A 656 -9.16 27.79 32.51
CA ILE A 656 -7.88 28.12 33.15
C ILE A 656 -7.67 29.63 33.21
N ASN A 657 -7.08 30.07 34.33
CA ASN A 657 -7.07 31.45 34.76
C ASN A 657 -5.74 32.20 34.50
N HIS A 658 -4.66 31.59 33.96
CA HIS A 658 -3.38 32.32 33.72
C HIS A 658 -2.46 31.70 32.62
N PRO A 659 -2.07 32.46 31.56
CA PRO A 659 -1.33 31.99 30.35
C PRO A 659 0.19 31.66 30.55
N PRO A 660 0.92 31.13 29.51
CA PRO A 660 2.09 30.23 29.61
C PRO A 660 3.37 30.70 30.33
N ASP A 661 4.20 29.74 30.75
CA ASP A 661 5.64 29.91 31.10
C ASP A 661 6.51 29.39 29.96
N VAL A 662 7.31 30.23 29.33
CA VAL A 662 8.32 29.79 28.34
C VAL A 662 9.60 29.33 29.06
N GLY A 663 10.22 28.22 28.65
CA GLY A 663 11.52 27.78 29.16
C GLY A 663 12.35 27.03 28.09
N ALA A 664 13.61 26.73 28.39
CA ALA A 664 14.48 26.00 27.47
C ALA A 664 15.57 25.21 28.21
N VAL A 665 15.95 24.04 27.66
CA VAL A 665 17.14 23.27 28.05
C VAL A 665 18.11 23.27 26.87
N THR A 666 19.39 23.54 27.11
CA THR A 666 20.42 23.58 26.06
C THR A 666 21.52 22.55 26.31
N TYR A 667 22.06 21.96 25.25
CA TYR A 667 23.29 21.17 25.29
C TYR A 667 24.19 21.49 24.09
N LEU A 668 25.50 21.37 24.31
CA LEU A 668 26.50 21.53 23.26
C LEU A 668 26.53 20.27 22.38
N GLU A 669 26.17 20.40 21.11
CA GLU A 669 26.14 19.29 20.16
C GLU A 669 27.54 19.03 19.59
N ARG A 670 28.23 20.10 19.15
CA ARG A 670 29.51 19.99 18.46
C ARG A 670 30.36 21.24 18.54
N ILE A 671 31.68 21.08 18.67
CA ILE A 671 32.67 22.13 18.41
C ILE A 671 33.37 21.83 17.09
N VAL A 672 33.35 22.79 16.17
CA VAL A 672 34.09 22.72 14.90
C VAL A 672 35.28 23.68 14.98
N VAL A 673 36.49 23.14 14.85
CA VAL A 673 37.72 23.94 14.84
C VAL A 673 38.10 24.28 13.40
N GLY A 674 38.21 25.59 13.12
CA GLY A 674 38.62 26.15 11.84
C GLY A 674 40.02 26.74 11.90
N GLY A 675 40.97 26.13 11.19
CA GLY A 675 42.34 26.65 11.06
C GLY A 675 43.24 26.43 12.29
N HIS A 676 44.55 26.35 12.03
CA HIS A 676 45.57 26.20 13.08
C HIS A 676 46.67 27.25 12.87
N VAL A 677 47.09 27.91 13.94
CA VAL A 677 48.28 28.79 13.96
C VAL A 677 49.25 28.25 15.00
N MET A 678 50.44 27.83 14.57
CA MET A 678 51.49 27.26 15.42
C MET A 678 51.02 26.08 16.29
N GLY A 679 50.13 25.23 15.75
CA GLY A 679 49.61 24.06 16.46
C GLY A 679 48.43 24.35 17.40
N PHE A 680 47.99 25.60 17.54
CA PHE A 680 46.81 25.98 18.30
C PHE A 680 45.61 26.31 17.38
N PRO A 681 44.37 25.97 17.77
CA PRO A 681 43.15 26.38 17.07
C PRO A 681 43.07 27.90 16.89
N ALA A 682 42.86 28.40 15.67
CA ALA A 682 42.83 29.86 15.42
C ALA A 682 41.42 30.47 15.59
N TRP A 683 40.38 29.74 15.18
CA TRP A 683 38.97 30.09 15.34
C TRP A 683 38.10 28.83 15.24
N GLY A 684 36.82 28.95 15.55
CA GLY A 684 35.89 27.85 15.43
C GLY A 684 34.45 28.26 15.63
N THR A 685 33.56 27.29 15.53
CA THR A 685 32.15 27.43 15.88
C THR A 685 31.77 26.42 16.94
N ALA A 686 30.88 26.82 17.84
CA ALA A 686 30.20 25.90 18.75
C ALA A 686 28.72 25.84 18.35
N GLU A 687 28.25 24.63 18.06
CA GLU A 687 26.86 24.34 17.72
C GLU A 687 26.16 23.77 18.95
N TRP A 688 25.09 24.43 19.36
CA TRP A 688 24.25 24.08 20.49
C TRP A 688 22.86 23.68 19.99
N ASN A 689 22.27 22.67 20.61
CA ASN A 689 20.85 22.38 20.46
C ASN A 689 20.12 22.83 21.72
N MET A 690 19.15 23.72 21.53
CA MET A 690 18.27 24.21 22.57
C MET A 690 16.87 23.62 22.35
N THR A 691 16.44 22.78 23.28
CA THR A 691 15.05 22.32 23.34
C THR A 691 14.22 23.36 24.07
N VAL A 692 13.32 24.02 23.34
CA VAL A 692 12.40 25.02 23.86
C VAL A 692 11.12 24.32 24.27
N TYR A 693 10.66 24.61 25.48
CA TYR A 693 9.35 24.19 25.94
C TYR A 693 8.54 25.45 26.22
N VAL A 694 7.48 25.64 25.44
CA VAL A 694 6.40 26.56 25.81
C VAL A 694 5.44 25.71 26.60
N VAL A 695 5.48 25.86 27.93
CA VAL A 695 4.52 25.17 28.79
C VAL A 695 3.30 26.05 28.81
N ASP A 696 2.37 25.74 27.92
CA ASP A 696 1.01 26.16 28.14
C ASP A 696 0.58 25.49 29.46
N LYS A 697 0.49 26.30 30.51
CA LYS A 697 0.10 25.85 31.86
C LYS A 697 -1.28 25.20 31.83
N ASP A 698 -1.97 25.39 30.71
CA ASP A 698 -3.35 25.10 30.46
C ASP A 698 -3.56 23.82 29.64
N ASP A 699 -2.49 23.15 29.19
CA ASP A 699 -2.54 21.86 28.48
C ASP A 699 -2.01 20.72 29.35
N PHE A 700 -2.72 19.59 29.39
CA PHE A 700 -2.23 18.37 30.04
C PHE A 700 -2.53 17.09 29.23
N PRO A 701 -1.50 16.29 28.85
CA PRO A 701 -0.09 16.51 29.15
C PRO A 701 0.39 17.83 28.51
N PRO A 702 1.36 18.53 29.13
CA PRO A 702 1.85 19.81 28.61
C PRO A 702 2.22 19.60 27.14
N SER A 703 1.35 20.04 26.24
CA SER A 703 1.65 20.00 24.84
C SER A 703 2.60 21.16 24.61
N ALA A 704 3.65 20.90 23.86
CA ALA A 704 4.64 21.92 23.62
C ALA A 704 4.01 22.96 22.68
N GLY A 705 3.74 24.14 23.24
CA GLY A 705 3.20 25.27 22.49
C GLY A 705 4.14 25.68 21.36
N ASP A 706 3.58 26.22 20.28
CA ASP A 706 4.38 26.66 19.15
C ASP A 706 5.23 27.88 19.55
N PHE A 707 6.39 28.04 18.91
CA PHE A 707 7.29 29.15 19.21
C PHE A 707 8.00 29.69 17.95
N LEU A 708 8.43 30.94 18.06
CA LEU A 708 9.19 31.66 17.04
C LEU A 708 10.45 32.31 17.63
N VAL A 709 11.57 32.27 16.89
CA VAL A 709 12.75 33.09 17.20
C VAL A 709 12.49 34.52 16.69
N VAL A 710 12.43 35.47 17.60
CA VAL A 710 12.04 36.87 17.29
C VAL A 710 13.18 37.88 17.45
N GLY A 711 14.33 37.47 17.99
CA GLY A 711 15.52 38.32 18.11
C GLY A 711 16.79 37.53 18.38
N MET A 712 17.94 38.06 17.96
CA MET A 712 19.27 37.46 18.11
C MET A 712 20.34 38.56 18.23
N GLU A 713 21.37 38.32 19.05
CA GLU A 713 22.54 39.20 19.15
C GLU A 713 23.83 38.38 19.30
N ASN A 714 24.85 38.66 18.46
CA ASN A 714 26.17 38.01 18.46
C ASN A 714 26.18 36.46 18.35
N LEU A 715 25.10 35.87 17.82
CA LEU A 715 24.97 34.45 17.49
C LEU A 715 24.05 34.27 16.27
N LEU A 716 23.97 33.06 15.74
CA LEU A 716 22.94 32.66 14.76
C LEU A 716 22.04 31.59 15.38
N ALA A 717 20.72 31.76 15.31
CA ALA A 717 19.74 30.79 15.80
C ALA A 717 18.64 30.53 14.76
N TYR A 718 18.23 29.28 14.57
CA TYR A 718 17.10 28.92 13.72
C TYR A 718 16.38 27.66 14.23
N LYS A 719 15.07 27.60 14.00
CA LYS A 719 14.21 26.48 14.38
C LYS A 719 14.52 25.27 13.50
N THR A 720 14.76 24.10 14.11
CA THR A 720 15.06 22.85 13.40
C THR A 720 13.97 21.81 13.55
N SER A 721 13.11 21.92 14.57
CA SER A 721 11.93 21.08 14.79
C SER A 721 10.82 21.88 15.48
N MET A 722 9.68 21.26 15.81
CA MET A 722 8.64 21.92 16.61
C MET A 722 9.13 22.34 18.01
N HIS A 723 10.19 21.72 18.54
CA HIS A 723 10.66 21.93 19.93
C HIS A 723 12.14 22.30 20.02
N THR A 724 12.85 22.43 18.90
CA THR A 724 14.32 22.59 18.91
C THR A 724 14.75 23.81 18.10
N VAL A 725 15.69 24.56 18.68
CA VAL A 725 16.44 25.65 18.05
C VAL A 725 17.91 25.27 18.00
N LYS A 726 18.52 25.37 16.83
CA LYS A 726 19.97 25.25 16.67
C LYS A 726 20.61 26.62 16.81
N ILE A 727 21.60 26.73 17.68
CA ILE A 727 22.34 27.97 17.96
C ILE A 727 23.80 27.77 17.57
N ILE A 728 24.37 28.73 16.84
CA ILE A 728 25.75 28.72 16.39
C ILE A 728 26.45 29.96 16.94
N THR A 729 27.48 29.73 17.74
CA THR A 729 28.38 30.79 18.24
C THR A 729 29.73 30.68 17.55
N VAL A 730 30.38 31.82 17.32
CA VAL A 730 31.71 31.90 16.68
C VAL A 730 32.71 32.34 17.74
N TRP A 731 33.88 31.72 17.77
CA TRP A 731 34.98 32.07 18.68
C TRP A 731 36.31 32.17 17.94
N SER A 732 37.26 32.93 18.52
CA SER A 732 38.62 33.06 18.00
C SER A 732 39.63 32.88 19.12
N ILE A 733 40.90 32.58 18.80
CA ILE A 733 41.95 32.45 19.83
C ILE A 733 42.19 33.75 20.61
N LEU A 734 41.86 34.90 20.04
CA LEU A 734 41.97 36.21 20.69
C LEU A 734 40.79 36.50 21.62
N GLU A 735 39.64 35.86 21.36
CA GLU A 735 38.40 35.99 22.13
C GLU A 735 37.76 34.60 22.24
N PRO A 736 38.32 33.72 23.11
CA PRO A 736 37.81 32.36 23.30
C PRO A 736 36.47 32.35 24.05
N HIS A 737 36.12 33.48 24.68
CA HIS A 737 34.91 33.65 25.44
C HIS A 737 34.02 34.72 24.82
N GLY A 738 32.71 34.47 24.79
CA GLY A 738 31.74 35.39 24.21
C GLY A 738 30.37 35.27 24.85
N ARG A 739 29.51 36.24 24.52
CA ARG A 739 28.11 36.28 24.95
C ARG A 739 27.23 36.63 23.77
N GLY A 740 26.14 35.89 23.63
CA GLY A 740 25.09 36.17 22.66
C GLY A 740 23.72 35.93 23.30
N THR A 741 22.69 36.51 22.69
CA THR A 741 21.31 36.34 23.18
C THR A 741 20.40 35.85 22.06
N VAL A 742 19.38 35.07 22.43
CA VAL A 742 18.28 34.65 21.55
C VAL A 742 16.95 34.90 22.26
N THR A 743 16.02 35.59 21.60
CA THR A 743 14.68 35.85 22.13
C THR A 743 13.67 34.94 21.43
N ILE A 744 12.91 34.21 22.23
CA ILE A 744 11.92 33.25 21.78
C ILE A 744 10.53 33.72 22.22
N ARG A 745 9.59 33.74 21.28
CA ARG A 745 8.18 34.01 21.50
C ARG A 745 7.43 32.69 21.53
N GLY A 746 6.90 32.32 22.69
CA GLY A 746 5.99 31.19 22.82
C GLY A 746 4.55 31.64 22.61
N PHE A 747 3.75 30.82 21.94
CA PHE A 747 2.33 31.04 21.72
C PHE A 747 1.52 30.02 22.49
N ASP A 748 0.39 30.47 23.06
CA ASP A 748 -0.66 29.54 23.47
C ASP A 748 -1.52 29.16 22.26
N ARG A 749 -2.36 28.12 22.43
CA ARG A 749 -3.29 27.68 21.37
C ARG A 749 -4.39 28.69 21.02
N PHE A 750 -4.52 29.76 21.79
CA PHE A 750 -5.51 30.82 21.62
C PHE A 750 -4.93 32.09 20.98
N GLY A 751 -3.64 32.07 20.62
CA GLY A 751 -2.94 33.17 19.95
C GLY A 751 -2.38 34.25 20.87
N SER A 752 -2.44 34.08 22.20
CA SER A 752 -1.67 34.91 23.13
C SER A 752 -0.20 34.49 23.10
N TYR A 753 0.71 35.42 23.46
CA TYR A 753 2.14 35.14 23.40
C TYR A 753 2.93 35.69 24.59
N GLN A 754 4.06 35.06 24.88
CA GLN A 754 5.06 35.51 25.85
C GLN A 754 6.45 35.47 25.22
N ASP A 755 7.22 36.55 25.39
CA ASP A 755 8.62 36.63 24.96
C ASP A 755 9.57 36.27 26.11
N LYS A 756 10.57 35.44 25.83
CA LYS A 756 11.65 35.12 26.76
C LYS A 756 13.01 35.16 26.07
N THR A 757 13.95 35.89 26.66
CA THR A 757 15.32 36.01 26.16
C THR A 757 16.25 35.10 26.94
N PHE A 758 17.08 34.35 26.22
CA PHE A 758 18.08 33.44 26.74
C PHE A 758 19.49 33.96 26.43
N GLU A 759 20.36 33.98 27.44
CA GLU A 759 21.79 34.31 27.29
C GLU A 759 22.58 33.02 27.05
N VAL A 760 23.42 33.01 26.01
CA VAL A 760 24.35 31.91 25.69
C VAL A 760 25.77 32.43 25.93
N VAL A 761 26.48 31.77 26.85
CA VAL A 761 27.87 32.09 27.20
C VAL A 761 28.76 30.91 26.79
N TRP A 762 29.84 31.18 26.07
CA TRP A 762 30.83 30.18 25.65
C TRP A 762 32.24 30.60 26.06
#